data_AF-A0A1G3PRS2-F1
#
_entry.id   AF-A0A1G3PRS2-F1
#
_cell.length_a   1.000
_cell.length_b   1.000
_cell.length_c   1.000
_cell.angle_alpha   90.00
_cell.angle_beta   90.00
_cell.angle_gamma   90.00
#
_symmetry.space_group_name_H-M   'P 1'
#
loop_
_entity.id
_entity.type
_entity.pdbx_description
1 polymer ?
#
loop_
_entity_poly.entity_id
_entity_poly.type
_entity_poly.pdbx_seq_one_letter_code
_entity_poly.pdbx_strand_id
1 'polypeptide(L)'
;MNGIGDIIRSEWNKAREGIIRSLILKNNSPSMGASDLELVRNNAAHPENFFHYNLRSTESVSPYYPLLDSLFSLIASREAGDIESVVSSAGIYPLHRRIFIDAYSRRPIVRDEELIDEELSFERLEMKHSILNLFNYLTEGKPFLILIENIQNMSDSTLEMLDFFHQNSRRASGLFVMTYIPDQVSVFEKREYLAKIIETGGGERQYELETGIDSPGVKPERKKGGTSDIVKRIDECESLLRFFNLPECKTLALEIYEQIEKESEKAYEEHKLRLLVILGDVFKYLGDSGGGLFYYNLLIDNARKFGHNGYILKAMRCIASIYIVRGNNEEARHEVSTGIKFAEQYGSDEERFYLYFDLYMIYQQEHRIVYMRNAADTVFSFAGRVDKPNHFAMVYLVDIYDPDQEFRLNKNISRGLSILRKIKNRFRLAKYHHQVGAMRIYTGSHKEGLKDLKKARKIFYQLGEFKFAQKINNSLGYYYFIRGLYADSVKTFFKALDLVSRDKDFYEATITVFNIAFLFFYIFEYRLALEYFEYLISMMKSLELRFIPYHPIEEVYLFCAIILLKLGSAGEAEYYFKLSRKRITSSNTRLEDWAEPRLWVKYYLGLRHGEDSYFAGIIKTLEQPRSNVYFITVAPHLYLEYARFIRDKLGDPERAAAVIERGLEVCRMNDRHPFDRYLLRELNRDIRIPPMTVASGKTEMLSSMINTIEYDRNQNKIHSLIDRIHFLNTFQAMIDGLRSREAILRKSFTLITENLIVERSFVVFVSAQGEMIFDSSIDKDSEEKVRSMMRVLLRYPSYFCEEVVEEPELKVVNPFGFHSVASFVIDESIRGKHFFLYATLSVERRIGPEDYQILSLLSKQIVFALEKNNLYEELENERNDLLHRNKIIDNELEMAKKIQLNMIPRHSPRPGIAYFYLPMEQLGGDFFDFIQIGPDRIGVFISDVSGHGVPAAFVTSMIKSFILQTTLHDDPAQMLQQLNQSLFNQTAGLFITAFYGIIDFSGLTLRFANAGHNMPFFLRKEKGEVTLTQIPSYHNGMPIGVFSTQEMADIKREFENQQIALAKDDKLIFYTDGLTEAINIMSPDSAEQKIDYENTRLTETLISGWGLDSNAFLEKIFADLVEFRGSENFDDDICIICIHV
;
A
#
# COMPACT_ATOMS: atom_id res chain seq x y z
N MET A 1 43.82 -5.35 32.73
CA MET A 1 42.72 -5.46 31.76
C MET A 1 43.35 -5.61 30.40
N ASN A 2 42.95 -6.59 29.61
CA ASN A 2 43.52 -6.87 28.29
C ASN A 2 42.90 -5.87 27.31
N GLY A 3 43.68 -5.16 26.49
CA GLY A 3 43.10 -4.22 25.53
C GLY A 3 42.22 -4.94 24.49
N ILE A 4 41.36 -4.24 23.75
CA ILE A 4 40.53 -4.85 22.70
C ILE A 4 41.36 -5.67 21.69
N GLY A 5 42.58 -5.22 21.41
CA GLY A 5 43.49 -5.97 20.56
C GLY A 5 44.11 -7.21 21.20
N ASP A 6 44.20 -7.32 22.53
CA ASP A 6 44.61 -8.57 23.20
C ASP A 6 43.50 -9.63 23.11
N ILE A 7 42.24 -9.21 23.17
CA ILE A 7 41.07 -10.08 22.95
C ILE A 7 41.06 -10.54 21.51
N ILE A 8 41.15 -9.60 20.56
CA ILE A 8 41.19 -9.93 19.13
C ILE A 8 42.38 -10.85 18.87
N ARG A 9 43.56 -10.62 19.45
CA ARG A 9 44.73 -11.50 19.31
C ARG A 9 44.52 -12.90 19.90
N SER A 10 43.86 -13.00 21.06
CA SER A 10 43.47 -14.29 21.69
C SER A 10 42.51 -15.07 20.80
N GLU A 11 41.44 -14.42 20.35
CA GLU A 11 40.41 -15.06 19.53
C GLU A 11 40.87 -15.26 18.08
N TRP A 12 41.82 -14.46 17.59
CA TRP A 12 42.43 -14.60 16.27
C TRP A 12 43.17 -15.94 16.11
N ASN A 13 43.88 -16.39 17.14
CA ASN A 13 44.55 -17.70 17.10
C ASN A 13 43.51 -18.84 17.00
N LYS A 14 42.41 -18.74 17.76
CA LYS A 14 41.29 -19.69 17.66
C LYS A 14 40.60 -19.62 16.29
N ALA A 15 40.49 -18.42 15.71
CA ALA A 15 39.92 -18.21 14.39
C ALA A 15 40.81 -18.76 13.25
N ARG A 16 42.13 -18.72 13.41
CA ARG A 16 43.09 -19.38 12.51
C ARG A 16 42.97 -20.90 12.55
N GLU A 17 42.66 -21.46 13.70
CA GLU A 17 42.37 -22.88 13.89
C GLU A 17 40.93 -23.25 13.47
N GLY A 18 40.12 -22.27 13.04
CA GLY A 18 38.74 -22.46 12.62
C GLY A 18 37.76 -22.73 13.75
N ILE A 19 38.16 -22.49 15.01
CA ILE A 19 37.38 -22.72 16.23
C ILE A 19 36.32 -21.62 16.43
N ILE A 20 36.65 -20.38 16.06
CA ILE A 20 35.79 -19.19 16.20
C ILE A 20 35.75 -18.46 14.86
N ARG A 21 34.60 -17.90 14.47
CA ARG A 21 34.43 -17.22 13.17
C ARG A 21 33.91 -15.81 13.29
N SER A 22 33.21 -15.50 14.37
CA SER A 22 32.77 -14.17 14.70
C SER A 22 33.04 -13.84 16.15
N LEU A 23 33.27 -12.56 16.42
CA LEU A 23 33.43 -12.03 17.75
C LEU A 23 32.53 -10.82 17.85
N ILE A 24 31.52 -10.89 18.72
CA ILE A 24 30.61 -9.77 18.97
C ILE A 24 31.06 -9.07 20.26
N LEU A 25 31.35 -7.78 20.13
CA LEU A 25 31.87 -6.93 21.19
C LEU A 25 30.87 -5.82 21.52
N LYS A 26 30.67 -5.61 22.81
CA LYS A 26 29.90 -4.48 23.33
C LYS A 26 30.73 -3.19 23.18
N ASN A 27 30.18 -2.14 22.58
CA ASN A 27 30.85 -0.84 22.46
C ASN A 27 29.92 0.29 22.93
N ASN A 28 30.34 1.05 23.94
CA ASN A 28 29.58 2.19 24.46
C ASN A 28 29.79 3.47 23.62
N SER A 29 30.67 3.45 22.62
CA SER A 29 30.93 4.53 21.67
C SER A 29 30.44 4.17 20.26
N PRO A 30 29.97 5.15 19.45
CA PRO A 30 29.62 4.93 18.05
C PRO A 30 30.81 4.65 17.13
N SER A 31 32.06 4.80 17.59
CA SER A 31 33.26 4.43 16.85
C SER A 31 34.43 4.04 17.75
N MET A 32 35.26 3.09 17.30
CA MET A 32 36.57 2.78 17.89
C MET A 32 37.56 3.93 17.70
N GLY A 33 38.45 4.12 18.68
CA GLY A 33 39.55 5.09 18.59
C GLY A 33 40.60 4.68 17.56
N ALA A 34 41.33 5.65 17.01
CA ALA A 34 42.38 5.42 16.02
C ALA A 34 43.49 4.46 16.52
N SER A 35 43.86 4.56 17.80
CA SER A 35 44.83 3.67 18.45
C SER A 35 44.36 2.22 18.49
N ASP A 36 43.07 1.99 18.75
CA ASP A 36 42.50 0.64 18.78
C ASP A 36 42.45 0.04 17.38
N LEU A 37 42.02 0.81 16.37
CA LEU A 37 41.99 0.37 14.98
C LEU A 37 43.38 0.01 14.45
N GLU A 38 44.41 0.79 14.79
CA GLU A 38 45.79 0.49 14.43
C GLU A 38 46.27 -0.80 15.11
N LEU A 39 45.87 -1.03 16.36
CA LEU A 39 46.20 -2.24 17.10
C LEU A 39 45.46 -3.47 16.54
N VAL A 40 44.21 -3.33 16.10
CA VAL A 40 43.47 -4.39 15.38
C VAL A 40 44.14 -4.71 14.05
N ARG A 41 44.50 -3.68 13.27
CA ARG A 41 45.16 -3.85 11.96
C ARG A 41 46.52 -4.52 12.08
N ASN A 42 47.32 -4.16 13.09
CA ASN A 42 48.63 -4.77 13.34
C ASN A 42 48.54 -6.23 13.80
N ASN A 43 47.39 -6.65 14.34
CA ASN A 43 47.12 -8.05 14.70
C ASN A 43 46.54 -8.88 13.54
N ALA A 44 46.09 -8.25 12.45
CA ALA A 44 45.75 -8.96 11.23
C ALA A 44 47.02 -9.59 10.64
N ALA A 45 47.05 -10.91 10.49
CA ALA A 45 48.22 -11.62 9.92
C ALA A 45 48.55 -11.18 8.48
N HIS A 46 47.57 -10.59 7.79
CA HIS A 46 47.62 -10.11 6.42
C HIS A 46 46.93 -8.74 6.37
N PRO A 47 47.66 -7.62 6.51
CA PRO A 47 47.08 -6.27 6.50
C PRO A 47 46.27 -5.94 5.24
N GLU A 48 46.57 -6.61 4.12
CA GLU A 48 45.85 -6.57 2.85
C GLU A 48 44.48 -7.25 2.89
N ASN A 49 44.20 -8.08 3.89
CA ASN A 49 42.91 -8.76 4.12
C ASN A 49 42.21 -8.21 5.38
N PHE A 50 42.56 -7.00 5.82
CA PHE A 50 41.87 -6.26 6.87
C PHE A 50 40.88 -5.27 6.27
N PHE A 51 39.61 -5.39 6.63
CA PHE A 51 38.58 -4.45 6.24
C PHE A 51 37.90 -3.88 7.48
N HIS A 52 37.63 -2.58 7.46
CA HIS A 52 36.98 -1.86 8.55
C HIS A 52 35.81 -1.05 8.00
N TYR A 53 34.65 -1.25 8.62
CA TYR A 53 33.41 -0.55 8.28
C TYR A 53 32.75 -0.05 9.56
N ASN A 54 32.27 1.20 9.54
CA ASN A 54 31.43 1.75 10.58
C ASN A 54 30.04 2.01 10.01
N LEU A 55 29.04 1.21 10.41
CA LEU A 55 27.71 1.26 9.84
C LEU A 55 26.89 2.42 10.42
N ARG A 56 26.43 3.32 9.56
CA ARG A 56 25.49 4.39 9.92
C ARG A 56 24.07 4.04 9.50
N SER A 57 23.06 4.57 10.19
CA SER A 57 21.64 4.36 9.89
C SER A 57 21.19 4.83 8.49
N THR A 58 22.06 5.52 7.76
CA THR A 58 21.77 6.11 6.43
C THR A 58 22.74 5.67 5.34
N GLU A 59 23.71 4.80 5.63
CA GLU A 59 24.78 4.44 4.66
C GLU A 59 24.50 3.17 3.85
N SER A 60 24.87 3.26 2.55
CA SER A 60 25.00 2.26 1.48
C SER A 60 23.87 1.25 1.28
N VAL A 61 23.25 1.33 0.10
CA VAL A 61 22.22 0.40 -0.36
C VAL A 61 22.81 -0.76 -1.20
N SER A 62 24.12 -1.03 -1.06
CA SER A 62 24.78 -2.13 -1.79
C SER A 62 24.26 -3.49 -1.30
N PRO A 63 24.04 -4.48 -2.19
CA PRO A 63 23.63 -5.82 -1.79
C PRO A 63 24.59 -6.45 -0.79
N TYR A 64 24.05 -6.89 0.34
CA TYR A 64 24.81 -7.52 1.43
C TYR A 64 25.92 -6.63 2.01
N TYR A 65 25.76 -5.30 2.01
CA TYR A 65 26.75 -4.37 2.52
C TYR A 65 27.13 -4.66 3.99
N PRO A 66 28.43 -4.71 4.36
CA PRO A 66 29.61 -4.37 3.56
C PRO A 66 30.32 -5.55 2.87
N LEU A 67 29.72 -6.75 2.92
CA LEU A 67 30.39 -8.00 2.53
C LEU A 67 30.74 -8.04 1.04
N LEU A 68 29.78 -7.73 0.16
CA LEU A 68 30.01 -7.80 -1.28
C LEU A 68 31.02 -6.74 -1.74
N ASP A 69 30.95 -5.54 -1.15
CA ASP A 69 31.90 -4.45 -1.40
C ASP A 69 33.33 -4.83 -1.00
N SER A 70 33.48 -5.55 0.13
CA SER A 70 34.77 -6.10 0.57
C SER A 70 35.34 -7.06 -0.47
N LEU A 71 34.49 -7.94 -1.03
CA LEU A 71 34.90 -8.90 -2.07
C LEU A 71 35.31 -8.22 -3.36
N PHE A 72 34.56 -7.22 -3.82
CA PHE A 72 34.94 -6.45 -5.01
C PHE A 72 36.22 -5.64 -4.79
N SER A 73 36.44 -5.13 -3.59
CA SER A 73 37.71 -4.46 -3.22
C SER A 73 38.90 -5.43 -3.23
N LEU A 74 38.70 -6.67 -2.80
CA LEU A 74 39.70 -7.74 -2.90
C LEU A 74 40.05 -8.09 -4.35
N ILE A 75 39.06 -8.11 -5.25
CA ILE A 75 39.30 -8.34 -6.68
C ILE A 75 40.18 -7.22 -7.25
N ALA A 76 39.83 -5.97 -6.96
CA ALA A 76 40.55 -4.80 -7.46
C ALA A 76 42.00 -4.72 -6.95
N SER A 77 42.25 -5.09 -5.69
CA SER A 77 43.58 -5.02 -5.07
C SER A 77 44.56 -6.12 -5.49
N ARG A 78 44.08 -7.24 -6.04
CA ARG A 78 44.92 -8.42 -6.34
C ARG A 78 45.37 -8.54 -7.80
N GLU A 79 45.10 -7.54 -8.65
CA GLU A 79 45.27 -7.64 -10.11
C GLU A 79 44.77 -8.99 -10.65
N ALA A 80 43.61 -9.43 -10.14
CA ALA A 80 43.13 -10.81 -10.27
C ALA A 80 42.61 -11.12 -11.69
N GLY A 81 43.33 -10.76 -12.75
CA GLY A 81 42.90 -10.93 -14.14
C GLY A 81 41.58 -10.23 -14.47
N ASP A 82 41.04 -10.53 -15.64
CA ASP A 82 39.72 -10.07 -16.07
C ASP A 82 38.61 -10.64 -15.14
N ILE A 83 37.63 -9.81 -14.77
CA ILE A 83 36.51 -10.17 -13.88
C ILE A 83 35.75 -11.41 -14.36
N GLU A 84 35.66 -11.61 -15.68
CA GLU A 84 35.03 -12.81 -16.26
C GLU A 84 35.78 -14.09 -15.86
N SER A 85 37.12 -14.04 -15.85
CA SER A 85 37.97 -15.15 -15.43
C SER A 85 37.81 -15.44 -13.93
N VAL A 86 37.75 -14.40 -13.10
CA VAL A 86 37.53 -14.52 -11.65
C VAL A 86 36.20 -15.20 -11.37
N VAL A 87 35.12 -14.67 -11.94
CA VAL A 87 33.76 -15.16 -11.75
C VAL A 87 33.63 -16.62 -12.22
N SER A 88 34.27 -16.98 -13.34
CA SER A 88 34.28 -18.35 -13.84
C SER A 88 35.09 -19.30 -12.96
N SER A 89 36.29 -18.90 -12.54
CA SER A 89 37.24 -19.70 -11.75
C SER A 89 36.80 -19.87 -10.30
N ALA A 90 36.14 -18.86 -9.73
CA ALA A 90 35.50 -18.94 -8.43
C ALA A 90 34.36 -19.96 -8.38
N GLY A 91 33.83 -20.37 -9.54
CA GLY A 91 32.71 -21.30 -9.59
C GLY A 91 31.37 -20.62 -9.29
N ILE A 92 31.22 -19.34 -9.65
CA ILE A 92 29.92 -18.66 -9.63
C ILE A 92 28.95 -19.36 -10.58
N TYR A 93 27.71 -19.54 -10.13
CA TYR A 93 26.64 -20.19 -10.90
C TYR A 93 26.50 -19.52 -12.27
N PRO A 94 26.49 -20.26 -13.39
CA PRO A 94 26.56 -19.68 -14.73
C PRO A 94 25.56 -18.56 -15.02
N LEU A 95 24.30 -18.68 -14.56
CA LEU A 95 23.28 -17.64 -14.78
C LEU A 95 23.44 -16.40 -13.88
N HIS A 96 24.30 -16.46 -12.86
CA HIS A 96 24.63 -15.31 -12.01
C HIS A 96 25.86 -14.54 -12.49
N ARG A 97 26.67 -15.10 -13.39
CA ARG A 97 27.97 -14.51 -13.74
C ARG A 97 27.85 -13.08 -14.24
N ARG A 98 26.87 -12.82 -15.10
CA ARG A 98 26.60 -11.47 -15.62
C ARG A 98 26.25 -10.48 -14.52
N ILE A 99 25.45 -10.90 -13.54
CA ILE A 99 25.07 -10.10 -12.37
C ILE A 99 26.32 -9.62 -11.61
N PHE A 100 27.26 -10.52 -11.33
CA PHE A 100 28.51 -10.17 -10.62
C PHE A 100 29.44 -9.28 -11.45
N ILE A 101 29.56 -9.55 -12.76
CA ILE A 101 30.38 -8.74 -13.66
C ILE A 101 29.85 -7.31 -13.74
N ASP A 102 28.52 -7.16 -13.88
CA ASP A 102 27.86 -5.86 -13.99
C ASP A 102 27.97 -5.07 -12.69
N ALA A 103 27.73 -5.74 -11.55
CA ALA A 103 27.90 -5.16 -10.21
C ALA A 103 29.33 -4.68 -9.97
N TYR A 104 30.34 -5.51 -10.26
CA TYR A 104 31.75 -5.14 -10.12
C TYR A 104 32.12 -3.96 -11.02
N SER A 105 31.61 -3.94 -12.25
CA SER A 105 31.88 -2.89 -13.23
C SER A 105 31.08 -1.60 -13.00
N ARG A 106 30.22 -1.56 -11.96
CA ARG A 106 29.32 -0.44 -11.63
C ARG A 106 28.46 0.02 -12.80
N ARG A 107 27.93 -0.93 -13.58
CA ARG A 107 26.97 -0.68 -14.67
C ARG A 107 25.60 -1.27 -14.33
N PRO A 108 24.51 -0.85 -15.01
CA PRO A 108 23.18 -1.43 -14.80
C PRO A 108 23.22 -2.96 -14.91
N ILE A 109 22.66 -3.62 -13.90
CA ILE A 109 22.77 -5.08 -13.75
C ILE A 109 21.77 -5.77 -14.66
N VAL A 110 22.28 -6.51 -15.65
CA VAL A 110 21.46 -7.31 -16.55
C VAL A 110 21.46 -8.76 -16.11
N ARG A 111 20.28 -9.39 -16.18
CA ARG A 111 20.13 -10.83 -16.05
C ARG A 111 19.83 -11.40 -17.43
N ASP A 112 20.66 -12.35 -17.89
CA ASP A 112 20.57 -12.90 -19.24
C ASP A 112 19.26 -13.69 -19.47
N GLU A 113 18.64 -14.20 -18.40
CA GLU A 113 17.45 -15.05 -18.49
C GLU A 113 16.52 -14.78 -17.31
N GLU A 114 15.22 -14.64 -17.58
CA GLU A 114 14.23 -14.41 -16.54
C GLU A 114 14.14 -15.56 -15.54
N LEU A 115 13.64 -15.26 -14.35
CA LEU A 115 13.45 -16.27 -13.30
C LEU A 115 12.20 -17.09 -13.60
N ILE A 116 12.35 -18.42 -13.57
CA ILE A 116 11.20 -19.33 -13.59
C ILE A 116 10.74 -19.51 -12.14
N ASP A 117 9.47 -19.25 -11.84
CA ASP A 117 8.96 -19.16 -10.47
C ASP A 117 9.17 -20.44 -9.65
N GLU A 118 9.11 -21.62 -10.29
CA GLU A 118 9.42 -22.90 -9.63
C GLU A 118 10.85 -22.98 -9.07
N GLU A 119 11.79 -22.19 -9.61
CA GLU A 119 13.22 -22.18 -9.28
C GLU A 119 13.63 -21.05 -8.33
N LEU A 120 12.71 -20.17 -7.93
CA LEU A 120 13.07 -18.96 -7.18
C LEU A 120 13.83 -19.26 -5.88
N SER A 121 13.40 -20.28 -5.12
CA SER A 121 14.10 -20.74 -3.90
C SER A 121 15.51 -21.25 -4.20
N PHE A 122 15.66 -22.02 -5.27
CA PHE A 122 16.96 -22.52 -5.74
C PHE A 122 17.88 -21.39 -6.17
N GLU A 123 17.40 -20.43 -6.96
CA GLU A 123 18.15 -19.28 -7.44
C GLU A 123 18.64 -18.39 -6.28
N ARG A 124 17.78 -18.16 -5.27
CA ARG A 124 18.17 -17.46 -4.04
C ARG A 124 19.29 -18.18 -3.28
N LEU A 125 19.19 -19.50 -3.14
CA LEU A 125 20.20 -20.31 -2.46
C LEU A 125 21.53 -20.34 -3.24
N GLU A 126 21.47 -20.51 -4.56
CA GLU A 126 22.65 -20.49 -5.44
C GLU A 126 23.30 -19.10 -5.52
N MET A 127 22.55 -18.01 -5.30
CA MET A 127 23.13 -16.67 -5.18
C MET A 127 24.03 -16.60 -3.94
N LYS A 128 23.55 -17.09 -2.80
CA LYS A 128 24.37 -17.18 -1.58
C LYS A 128 25.59 -18.08 -1.77
N HIS A 129 25.43 -19.25 -2.40
CA HIS A 129 26.57 -20.10 -2.74
C HIS A 129 27.55 -19.41 -3.70
N SER A 130 27.08 -18.62 -4.65
CA SER A 130 27.93 -17.87 -5.58
C SER A 130 28.79 -16.82 -4.86
N ILE A 131 28.21 -16.09 -3.90
CA ILE A 131 28.95 -15.14 -3.06
C ILE A 131 29.98 -15.89 -2.17
N LEU A 132 29.58 -17.00 -1.55
CA LEU A 132 30.48 -17.84 -0.74
C LEU A 132 31.62 -18.44 -1.57
N ASN A 133 31.34 -18.86 -2.80
CA ASN A 133 32.34 -19.38 -3.73
C ASN A 133 33.35 -18.30 -4.12
N LEU A 134 32.88 -17.08 -4.43
CA LEU A 134 33.73 -15.93 -4.68
C LEU A 134 34.62 -15.61 -3.47
N PHE A 135 34.04 -15.61 -2.28
CA PHE A 135 34.77 -15.41 -1.03
C PHE A 135 35.87 -16.46 -0.83
N ASN A 136 35.55 -17.75 -0.99
CA ASN A 136 36.53 -18.84 -0.82
C ASN A 136 37.65 -18.77 -1.87
N TYR A 137 37.32 -18.38 -3.10
CA TYR A 137 38.29 -18.21 -4.18
C TYR A 137 39.25 -17.05 -3.88
N LEU A 138 38.74 -15.88 -3.50
CA LEU A 138 39.56 -14.70 -3.22
C LEU A 138 40.39 -14.86 -1.95
N THR A 139 39.87 -15.54 -0.93
CA THR A 139 40.64 -15.73 0.31
C THR A 139 41.73 -16.79 0.15
N GLU A 140 41.60 -17.77 -0.75
CA GLU A 140 42.54 -18.90 -0.91
C GLU A 140 42.84 -19.65 0.41
N GLY A 141 41.94 -19.56 1.40
CA GLY A 141 42.18 -20.08 2.75
C GLY A 141 43.17 -19.26 3.59
N LYS A 142 43.54 -18.03 3.16
CA LYS A 142 44.32 -17.08 3.97
C LYS A 142 43.42 -16.43 5.04
N PRO A 143 43.95 -16.14 6.24
CA PRO A 143 43.26 -15.40 7.30
C PRO A 143 42.77 -14.03 6.83
N PHE A 144 41.49 -13.73 7.06
CA PHE A 144 40.88 -12.40 6.85
C PHE A 144 40.36 -11.84 8.18
N LEU A 145 40.33 -10.52 8.31
CA LEU A 145 39.76 -9.83 9.48
C LEU A 145 38.83 -8.73 8.99
N ILE A 146 37.52 -8.88 9.21
CA ILE A 146 36.52 -7.86 8.86
C ILE A 146 35.97 -7.30 10.16
N LEU A 147 36.29 -6.04 10.45
CA LEU A 147 35.76 -5.29 11.58
C LEU A 147 34.54 -4.48 11.12
N ILE A 148 33.38 -4.75 11.71
CA ILE A 148 32.11 -4.08 11.43
C ILE A 148 31.62 -3.43 12.72
N GLU A 149 31.57 -2.11 12.75
CA GLU A 149 31.00 -1.38 13.86
C GLU A 149 29.52 -1.09 13.65
N ASN A 150 28.77 -1.03 14.75
CA ASN A 150 27.35 -0.68 14.78
C ASN A 150 26.44 -1.65 13.99
N ILE A 151 26.57 -2.95 14.26
CA ILE A 151 25.78 -3.99 13.57
C ILE A 151 24.26 -3.84 13.73
N GLN A 152 23.77 -3.03 14.67
CA GLN A 152 22.35 -2.63 14.77
C GLN A 152 21.79 -2.02 13.48
N ASN A 153 22.66 -1.38 12.69
CA ASN A 153 22.31 -0.70 11.45
C ASN A 153 22.40 -1.65 10.24
N MET A 154 22.75 -2.91 10.45
CA MET A 154 22.88 -3.90 9.38
C MET A 154 21.50 -4.37 8.87
N SER A 155 21.44 -4.62 7.57
CA SER A 155 20.23 -5.10 6.89
C SER A 155 19.96 -6.57 7.21
N ASP A 156 18.68 -6.98 7.19
CA ASP A 156 18.29 -8.36 7.51
C ASP A 156 18.83 -9.36 6.49
N SER A 157 18.85 -9.00 5.19
CA SER A 157 19.45 -9.83 4.14
C SER A 157 20.95 -10.04 4.38
N THR A 158 21.64 -9.04 4.92
CA THR A 158 23.08 -9.15 5.25
C THR A 158 23.30 -10.06 6.46
N LEU A 159 22.49 -9.93 7.50
CA LEU A 159 22.53 -10.83 8.66
C LEU A 159 22.26 -12.28 8.27
N GLU A 160 21.25 -12.51 7.43
CA GLU A 160 20.93 -13.83 6.87
C GLU A 160 22.11 -14.40 6.07
N MET A 161 22.81 -13.55 5.30
CA MET A 161 23.99 -13.96 4.54
C MET A 161 25.15 -14.32 5.47
N LEU A 162 25.39 -13.55 6.54
CA LEU A 162 26.42 -13.87 7.53
C LEU A 162 26.14 -15.21 8.22
N ASP A 163 24.91 -15.48 8.65
CA ASP A 163 24.53 -16.78 9.21
C ASP A 163 24.80 -17.93 8.21
N PHE A 164 24.41 -17.73 6.95
CA PHE A 164 24.71 -18.70 5.88
C PHE A 164 26.22 -18.95 5.73
N PHE A 165 27.05 -17.90 5.79
CA PHE A 165 28.51 -18.01 5.79
C PHE A 165 29.02 -18.85 6.96
N HIS A 166 28.51 -18.63 8.18
CA HIS A 166 28.90 -19.39 9.37
C HIS A 166 28.60 -20.88 9.22
N GLN A 167 27.43 -21.23 8.68
CA GLN A 167 27.02 -22.63 8.52
C GLN A 167 27.79 -23.36 7.41
N ASN A 168 28.25 -22.65 6.37
CA ASN A 168 28.75 -23.28 5.14
C ASN A 168 30.26 -23.09 4.85
N SER A 169 30.96 -22.14 5.51
CA SER A 169 32.39 -21.86 5.26
C SER A 169 33.34 -22.79 6.04
N ARG A 170 33.45 -24.06 5.64
CA ARG A 170 34.34 -25.03 6.33
C ARG A 170 35.86 -24.80 6.14
N ARG A 171 36.27 -23.93 5.21
CA ARG A 171 37.68 -23.76 4.78
C ARG A 171 38.28 -22.38 5.06
N ALA A 172 37.50 -21.43 5.57
CA ALA A 172 37.97 -20.07 5.77
C ALA A 172 38.56 -19.93 7.18
N SER A 173 39.86 -19.66 7.27
CA SER A 173 40.47 -19.08 8.47
C SER A 173 40.20 -17.58 8.45
N GLY A 174 39.67 -17.00 9.52
CA GLY A 174 39.44 -15.55 9.62
C GLY A 174 38.34 -15.19 10.60
N LEU A 175 38.25 -13.91 10.94
CA LEU A 175 37.44 -13.43 12.05
C LEU A 175 36.59 -12.23 11.61
N PHE A 176 35.27 -12.34 11.77
CA PHE A 176 34.37 -11.19 11.74
C PHE A 176 34.30 -10.57 13.13
N VAL A 177 34.87 -9.39 13.33
CA VAL A 177 34.73 -8.65 14.59
C VAL A 177 33.58 -7.67 14.42
N MET A 178 32.59 -7.74 15.28
CA MET A 178 31.34 -7.01 15.15
C MET A 178 31.07 -6.24 16.44
N THR A 179 30.73 -4.95 16.37
CA THR A 179 30.39 -4.14 17.56
C THR A 179 28.95 -3.64 17.56
N TYR A 180 28.37 -3.46 18.74
CA TYR A 180 27.03 -2.88 18.92
C TYR A 180 26.93 -1.95 20.14
N ILE A 181 25.93 -1.06 20.11
CA ILE A 181 25.65 -0.10 21.19
C ILE A 181 24.53 -0.61 22.12
N PRO A 182 24.77 -0.75 23.44
CA PRO A 182 23.82 -1.32 24.40
C PRO A 182 22.49 -0.58 24.56
N ASP A 183 22.49 0.74 24.55
CA ASP A 183 21.26 1.54 24.77
C ASP A 183 20.29 1.51 23.58
N GLN A 184 20.70 0.90 22.45
CA GLN A 184 19.84 0.66 21.29
C GLN A 184 19.34 -0.80 21.21
N VAL A 185 19.57 -1.60 22.26
CA VAL A 185 19.31 -3.06 22.32
C VAL A 185 17.84 -3.43 22.43
N SER A 186 16.92 -2.53 22.80
CA SER A 186 15.48 -2.88 22.80
C SER A 186 14.94 -3.24 21.40
N VAL A 187 15.67 -2.89 20.33
CA VAL A 187 15.40 -3.27 18.93
C VAL A 187 16.06 -4.62 18.55
N PHE A 188 17.06 -5.08 19.31
CA PHE A 188 17.88 -6.27 19.01
C PHE A 188 17.22 -7.61 19.33
N GLU A 189 16.46 -7.71 20.42
CA GLU A 189 15.93 -8.99 20.92
C GLU A 189 14.90 -9.64 19.99
N LYS A 190 14.48 -8.96 18.92
CA LYS A 190 13.48 -9.44 17.95
C LYS A 190 14.07 -9.99 16.64
N ARG A 191 15.39 -9.93 16.42
CA ARG A 191 16.01 -10.38 15.15
C ARG A 191 16.64 -11.76 15.27
N GLU A 192 15.93 -12.78 14.75
CA GLU A 192 16.26 -14.20 14.83
C GLU A 192 17.70 -14.55 14.38
N TYR A 193 18.17 -13.95 13.29
CA TYR A 193 19.48 -14.27 12.71
C TYR A 193 20.65 -13.80 13.58
N LEU A 194 20.51 -12.67 14.27
CA LEU A 194 21.57 -12.16 15.11
C LEU A 194 21.78 -13.02 16.37
N ALA A 195 20.69 -13.50 16.97
CA ALA A 195 20.74 -14.46 18.07
C ALA A 195 21.48 -15.75 17.66
N LYS A 196 21.21 -16.27 16.46
CA LYS A 196 21.91 -17.44 15.89
C LYS A 196 23.40 -17.18 15.65
N ILE A 197 23.77 -15.99 15.18
CA ILE A 197 25.18 -15.61 14.99
C ILE A 197 25.91 -15.56 16.34
N ILE A 198 25.28 -15.02 17.39
CA ILE A 198 25.87 -14.99 18.75
C ILE A 198 26.08 -16.42 19.28
N GLU A 199 25.10 -17.30 19.10
CA GLU A 199 25.14 -18.69 19.58
C GLU A 199 26.21 -19.53 18.85
N THR A 200 26.30 -19.39 17.53
CA THR A 200 27.21 -20.19 16.68
C THR A 200 28.61 -19.59 16.54
N GLY A 201 28.77 -18.30 16.83
CA GLY A 201 29.98 -17.51 16.58
C GLY A 201 31.09 -17.64 17.61
N GLY A 202 30.80 -18.08 18.84
CA GLY A 202 31.77 -18.09 19.96
C GLY A 202 31.31 -17.32 21.21
N GLY A 203 30.06 -16.84 21.21
CA GLY A 203 29.43 -16.14 22.33
C GLY A 203 29.73 -14.62 22.38
N GLU A 204 28.85 -13.88 23.06
CA GLU A 204 29.04 -12.46 23.37
C GLU A 204 30.20 -12.31 24.39
N ARG A 205 31.15 -11.41 24.11
CA ARG A 205 32.19 -11.03 25.07
C ARG A 205 31.95 -9.58 25.49
N GLN A 206 31.56 -9.37 26.74
CA GLN A 206 31.38 -8.02 27.28
C GLN A 206 32.75 -7.38 27.53
N TYR A 207 32.95 -6.21 26.93
CA TYR A 207 34.09 -5.34 27.18
C TYR A 207 33.63 -3.89 27.22
N GLU A 208 34.20 -3.09 28.10
CA GLU A 208 34.04 -1.63 28.09
C GLU A 208 35.29 -1.05 27.43
N LEU A 209 35.10 -0.38 26.29
CA LEU A 209 36.13 0.45 25.67
C LEU A 209 36.20 1.77 26.46
N GLU A 210 37.37 2.10 27.01
CA GLU A 210 37.60 3.42 27.65
C GLU A 210 37.49 4.51 26.57
N THR A 211 36.53 5.42 26.76
CA THR A 211 36.17 6.43 25.78
C THR A 211 37.03 7.69 25.92
N GLY A 212 37.63 8.12 24.81
CA GLY A 212 37.93 9.53 24.58
C GLY A 212 36.63 10.25 24.17
N ILE A 213 36.24 11.25 24.96
CA ILE A 213 35.04 12.06 24.75
C ILE A 213 35.15 12.79 23.41
N ASP A 214 34.19 12.59 22.51
CA ASP A 214 33.58 13.73 21.80
C ASP A 214 32.20 13.43 21.17
N SER A 215 31.21 14.13 21.75
CA SER A 215 29.94 14.69 21.24
C SER A 215 28.78 13.81 20.69
N PRO A 216 27.53 14.22 20.96
CA PRO A 216 26.32 13.53 20.51
C PRO A 216 26.05 13.81 19.02
N GLY A 217 25.87 12.73 18.26
CA GLY A 217 25.62 12.76 16.82
C GLY A 217 24.34 13.52 16.46
N VAL A 218 24.52 14.63 15.76
CA VAL A 218 23.52 15.30 14.93
C VAL A 218 22.87 14.26 14.00
N LYS A 219 21.53 14.17 13.98
CA LYS A 219 20.81 13.46 12.92
C LYS A 219 21.09 14.19 11.59
N PRO A 220 21.73 13.58 10.59
CA PRO A 220 21.86 14.22 9.30
C PRO A 220 20.47 14.25 8.64
N GLU A 221 19.95 15.43 8.38
CA GLU A 221 18.83 15.60 7.45
C GLU A 221 19.26 15.10 6.07
N ARG A 222 18.50 14.15 5.49
CA ARG A 222 18.67 13.74 4.09
C ARG A 222 18.42 14.98 3.21
N LYS A 223 19.46 15.50 2.57
CA LYS A 223 19.32 16.52 1.52
C LYS A 223 18.46 15.93 0.39
N LYS A 224 17.39 16.63 0.00
CA LYS A 224 16.59 16.33 -1.19
C LYS A 224 17.49 16.41 -2.42
N GLY A 225 17.84 15.25 -2.99
CA GLY A 225 18.64 15.13 -4.20
C GLY A 225 17.82 15.44 -5.46
N GLY A 226 18.46 16.01 -6.48
CA GLY A 226 17.84 16.25 -7.80
C GLY A 226 17.77 14.98 -8.66
N THR A 227 17.38 15.11 -9.93
CA THR A 227 17.09 14.00 -10.87
C THR A 227 18.20 12.94 -10.95
N SER A 228 19.48 13.34 -10.93
CA SER A 228 20.63 12.42 -10.95
C SER A 228 20.71 11.47 -9.74
N ASP A 229 20.13 11.86 -8.61
CA ASP A 229 20.12 11.06 -7.37
C ASP A 229 19.07 9.94 -7.44
N ILE A 230 17.90 10.21 -8.06
CA ILE A 230 16.83 9.23 -8.25
C ILE A 230 17.27 8.10 -9.18
N VAL A 231 17.91 8.41 -10.32
CA VAL A 231 18.38 7.38 -11.26
C VAL A 231 19.34 6.41 -10.59
N LYS A 232 20.31 6.95 -9.84
CA LYS A 232 21.28 6.15 -9.09
C LYS A 232 20.59 5.25 -8.06
N ARG A 233 19.59 5.77 -7.34
CA ARG A 233 18.82 4.98 -6.37
C ARG A 233 17.96 3.90 -7.03
N ILE A 234 17.47 4.11 -8.26
CA ILE A 234 16.79 3.07 -9.04
C ILE A 234 17.79 1.97 -9.45
N ASP A 235 19.01 2.32 -9.85
CA ASP A 235 20.06 1.34 -10.15
C ASP A 235 20.49 0.54 -8.90
N GLU A 236 20.46 1.17 -7.72
CA GLU A 236 20.64 0.52 -6.41
C GLU A 236 19.50 -0.48 -6.12
N CYS A 237 18.24 -0.09 -6.35
CA CYS A 237 17.09 -1.02 -6.26
C CYS A 237 17.25 -2.22 -7.18
N GLU A 238 17.64 -1.98 -8.43
CA GLU A 238 17.85 -3.06 -9.40
C GLU A 238 18.97 -3.99 -8.93
N SER A 239 20.03 -3.44 -8.34
CA SER A 239 21.10 -4.25 -7.74
C SER A 239 20.61 -5.12 -6.59
N LEU A 240 19.85 -4.55 -5.65
CA LEU A 240 19.25 -5.30 -4.54
C LEU A 240 18.32 -6.41 -5.05
N LEU A 241 17.48 -6.12 -6.04
CA LEU A 241 16.56 -7.09 -6.63
C LEU A 241 17.32 -8.27 -7.23
N ARG A 242 18.36 -8.02 -8.04
CA ARG A 242 19.12 -9.07 -8.75
C ARG A 242 19.96 -9.94 -7.82
N PHE A 243 20.36 -9.42 -6.65
CA PHE A 243 21.03 -10.17 -5.58
C PHE A 243 20.06 -10.78 -4.56
N PHE A 244 18.75 -10.59 -4.71
CA PHE A 244 17.70 -11.09 -3.81
C PHE A 244 17.70 -10.48 -2.39
N ASN A 245 18.14 -9.23 -2.25
CA ASN A 245 17.94 -8.39 -1.06
C ASN A 245 16.54 -7.76 -1.12
N LEU A 246 15.51 -8.62 -1.16
CA LEU A 246 14.13 -8.25 -1.50
C LEU A 246 13.48 -7.28 -0.49
N PRO A 247 13.62 -7.45 0.84
CA PRO A 247 13.04 -6.52 1.80
C PRO A 247 13.58 -5.10 1.65
N GLU A 248 14.91 -4.97 1.55
CA GLU A 248 15.56 -3.68 1.35
C GLU A 248 15.19 -3.06 0.00
N CYS A 249 15.09 -3.88 -1.05
CA CYS A 249 14.66 -3.44 -2.37
C CYS A 249 13.24 -2.87 -2.33
N LYS A 250 12.32 -3.56 -1.65
CA LYS A 250 10.92 -3.13 -1.50
C LYS A 250 10.85 -1.78 -0.79
N THR A 251 11.52 -1.63 0.35
CA THR A 251 11.52 -0.38 1.11
C THR A 251 12.06 0.77 0.28
N LEU A 252 13.24 0.61 -0.34
CA LEU A 252 13.83 1.66 -1.15
C LEU A 252 12.98 2.00 -2.39
N ALA A 253 12.44 1.00 -3.08
CA ALA A 253 11.64 1.23 -4.28
C ALA A 253 10.35 1.99 -3.97
N LEU A 254 9.69 1.70 -2.84
CA LEU A 254 8.52 2.44 -2.37
C LEU A 254 8.86 3.88 -1.99
N GLU A 255 9.98 4.11 -1.30
CA GLU A 255 10.47 5.46 -0.98
C GLU A 255 10.71 6.30 -2.24
N ILE A 256 11.34 5.72 -3.27
CA ILE A 256 11.58 6.41 -4.55
C ILE A 256 10.26 6.67 -5.26
N TYR A 257 9.33 5.71 -5.26
CA TYR A 257 8.05 5.84 -5.94
C TYR A 257 7.22 6.98 -5.34
N GLU A 258 7.13 7.07 -4.01
CA GLU A 258 6.46 8.19 -3.33
C GLU A 258 7.12 9.54 -3.62
N GLN A 259 8.45 9.57 -3.80
CA GLN A 259 9.16 10.78 -4.17
C GLN A 259 8.82 11.21 -5.60
N ILE A 260 8.83 10.28 -6.56
CA ILE A 260 8.49 10.55 -7.97
C ILE A 260 7.04 11.03 -8.08
N GLU A 261 6.09 10.45 -7.33
CA GLU A 261 4.67 10.86 -7.35
C GLU A 261 4.45 12.30 -6.83
N LYS A 262 5.36 12.85 -6.01
CA LYS A 262 5.30 14.23 -5.51
C LYS A 262 5.94 15.24 -6.48
N GLU A 263 6.79 14.78 -7.40
CA GLU A 263 7.50 15.60 -8.38
C GLU A 263 6.76 15.57 -9.75
N SER A 264 7.00 16.55 -10.63
CA SER A 264 6.27 16.61 -11.92
C SER A 264 6.55 15.38 -12.80
N GLU A 265 5.48 14.72 -13.27
CA GLU A 265 5.50 13.41 -13.95
C GLU A 265 6.44 13.33 -15.17
N LYS A 266 6.64 14.45 -15.90
CA LYS A 266 7.39 14.49 -17.17
C LYS A 266 8.91 14.26 -17.04
N ALA A 267 9.53 14.61 -15.92
CA ALA A 267 11.00 14.51 -15.81
C ALA A 267 11.50 13.07 -15.58
N TYR A 268 10.60 12.14 -15.23
CA TYR A 268 10.95 10.80 -14.75
C TYR A 268 10.19 9.68 -15.46
N GLU A 269 9.55 9.93 -16.61
CA GLU A 269 8.65 8.97 -17.28
C GLU A 269 9.27 7.58 -17.46
N GLU A 270 10.45 7.47 -18.09
CA GLU A 270 11.14 6.19 -18.30
C GLU A 270 11.63 5.55 -16.99
N HIS A 271 12.07 6.37 -16.04
CA HIS A 271 12.53 5.94 -14.72
C HIS A 271 11.37 5.38 -13.88
N LYS A 272 10.17 5.95 -14.00
CA LYS A 272 8.94 5.47 -13.37
C LYS A 272 8.58 4.08 -13.90
N LEU A 273 8.68 3.84 -15.21
CA LEU A 273 8.45 2.51 -15.80
C LEU A 273 9.44 1.48 -15.29
N ARG A 274 10.74 1.81 -15.23
CA ARG A 274 11.78 0.95 -14.63
C ARG A 274 11.46 0.63 -13.17
N LEU A 275 11.08 1.63 -12.38
CA LEU A 275 10.75 1.46 -10.97
C LEU A 275 9.50 0.59 -10.75
N LEU A 276 8.47 0.75 -11.59
CA LEU A 276 7.27 -0.08 -11.53
C LEU A 276 7.55 -1.55 -11.87
N VAL A 277 8.47 -1.82 -12.80
CA VAL A 277 8.97 -3.18 -13.03
C VAL A 277 9.62 -3.75 -11.77
N ILE A 278 10.50 -2.97 -11.11
CA ILE A 278 11.18 -3.40 -9.88
C ILE A 278 10.17 -3.68 -8.77
N LEU A 279 9.17 -2.81 -8.60
CA LEU A 279 8.10 -3.00 -7.62
C LEU A 279 7.27 -4.26 -7.93
N GLY A 280 6.86 -4.46 -9.18
CA GLY A 280 6.19 -5.69 -9.58
C GLY A 280 7.03 -6.95 -9.30
N ASP A 281 8.31 -6.94 -9.67
CA ASP A 281 9.24 -8.07 -9.49
C ASP A 281 9.49 -8.36 -8.00
N VAL A 282 9.74 -7.33 -7.17
CA VAL A 282 10.06 -7.52 -5.75
C VAL A 282 8.86 -8.04 -4.95
N PHE A 283 7.67 -7.52 -5.21
CA PHE A 283 6.44 -7.99 -4.56
C PHE A 283 6.13 -9.43 -4.98
N LYS A 284 6.24 -9.74 -6.28
CA LYS A 284 6.12 -11.09 -6.81
C LYS A 284 7.10 -12.06 -6.13
N TYR A 285 8.38 -11.71 -6.03
CA TYR A 285 9.41 -12.59 -5.43
C TYR A 285 9.29 -12.74 -3.91
N LEU A 286 8.64 -11.79 -3.23
CA LEU A 286 8.27 -11.90 -1.82
C LEU A 286 7.01 -12.77 -1.60
N GLY A 287 6.34 -13.22 -2.66
CA GLY A 287 5.08 -13.96 -2.60
C GLY A 287 3.85 -13.07 -2.43
N ASP A 288 4.00 -11.75 -2.41
CA ASP A 288 2.91 -10.78 -2.34
C ASP A 288 2.35 -10.54 -3.74
N SER A 289 1.48 -11.47 -4.15
CA SER A 289 0.85 -11.45 -5.47
C SER A 289 -0.10 -10.25 -5.65
N GLY A 290 -0.70 -9.73 -4.56
CA GLY A 290 -1.59 -8.57 -4.62
C GLY A 290 -0.83 -7.30 -4.99
N GLY A 291 0.26 -7.03 -4.27
CA GLY A 291 1.16 -5.92 -4.62
C GLY A 291 1.80 -6.09 -5.99
N GLY A 292 2.18 -7.31 -6.38
CA GLY A 292 2.71 -7.59 -7.71
C GLY A 292 1.73 -7.20 -8.83
N LEU A 293 0.48 -7.69 -8.76
CA LEU A 293 -0.57 -7.35 -9.74
C LEU A 293 -0.83 -5.84 -9.80
N PHE A 294 -0.90 -5.18 -8.64
CA PHE A 294 -1.10 -3.73 -8.56
C PHE A 294 -0.04 -2.95 -9.35
N TYR A 295 1.24 -3.22 -9.10
CA TYR A 295 2.32 -2.48 -9.75
C TYR A 295 2.50 -2.84 -11.23
N TYR A 296 2.20 -4.08 -11.64
CA TYR A 296 2.20 -4.44 -13.06
C TYR A 296 1.04 -3.82 -13.84
N ASN A 297 -0.16 -3.74 -13.27
CA ASN A 297 -1.28 -3.02 -13.90
C ASN A 297 -0.95 -1.54 -14.06
N LEU A 298 -0.41 -0.92 -13.00
CA LEU A 298 0.05 0.45 -13.06
C LEU A 298 1.16 0.65 -14.10
N LEU A 299 2.06 -0.34 -14.28
CA LEU A 299 3.06 -0.34 -15.35
C LEU A 299 2.40 -0.34 -16.74
N ILE A 300 1.35 -1.14 -16.97
CA ILE A 300 0.60 -1.15 -18.24
C ILE A 300 0.02 0.24 -18.51
N ASP A 301 -0.63 0.86 -17.53
CA ASP A 301 -1.30 2.14 -17.73
C ASP A 301 -0.32 3.27 -18.04
N ASN A 302 0.79 3.31 -17.31
CA ASN A 302 1.86 4.28 -17.59
C ASN A 302 2.52 3.98 -18.94
N ALA A 303 2.86 2.73 -19.24
CA ALA A 303 3.51 2.37 -20.51
C ALA A 303 2.62 2.66 -21.73
N ARG A 304 1.29 2.47 -21.62
CA ARG A 304 0.32 2.81 -22.67
C ARG A 304 0.29 4.30 -22.99
N LYS A 305 0.31 5.17 -21.95
CA LYS A 305 0.33 6.63 -22.14
C LYS A 305 1.54 7.10 -22.95
N PHE A 306 2.68 6.43 -22.77
CA PHE A 306 3.96 6.82 -23.36
C PHE A 306 4.37 5.98 -24.59
N GLY A 307 3.55 5.00 -25.00
CA GLY A 307 3.80 4.16 -26.17
C GLY A 307 4.92 3.13 -26.01
N HIS A 308 5.24 2.70 -24.78
CA HIS A 308 6.29 1.71 -24.54
C HIS A 308 5.75 0.27 -24.51
N ASN A 309 5.56 -0.31 -25.70
CA ASN A 309 4.96 -1.64 -25.87
C ASN A 309 5.70 -2.78 -25.15
N GLY A 310 7.02 -2.71 -25.02
CA GLY A 310 7.80 -3.75 -24.33
C GLY A 310 7.52 -3.85 -22.83
N TYR A 311 7.28 -2.72 -22.16
CA TYR A 311 6.87 -2.72 -20.75
C TYR A 311 5.46 -3.28 -20.56
N ILE A 312 4.55 -3.03 -21.51
CA ILE A 312 3.21 -3.64 -21.51
C ILE A 312 3.33 -5.17 -21.61
N LEU A 313 4.10 -5.66 -22.58
CA LEU A 313 4.32 -7.10 -22.77
C LEU A 313 4.97 -7.75 -21.54
N LYS A 314 5.98 -7.11 -20.95
CA LYS A 314 6.59 -7.58 -19.71
C LYS A 314 5.58 -7.66 -18.56
N ALA A 315 4.77 -6.61 -18.37
CA ALA A 315 3.76 -6.58 -17.32
C ALA A 315 2.71 -7.70 -17.49
N MET A 316 2.16 -7.88 -18.70
CA MET A 316 1.18 -8.92 -19.00
C MET A 316 1.73 -10.32 -18.72
N ARG A 317 3.00 -10.57 -19.09
CA ARG A 317 3.69 -11.84 -18.79
C ARG A 317 3.87 -12.06 -17.30
N CYS A 318 4.30 -11.05 -16.56
CA CYS A 318 4.45 -11.16 -15.11
C CYS A 318 3.10 -11.36 -14.38
N ILE A 319 2.03 -10.69 -14.84
CA ILE A 319 0.65 -10.89 -14.35
C ILE A 319 0.21 -12.33 -14.62
N ALA A 320 0.40 -12.82 -15.85
CA ALA A 320 0.09 -14.20 -16.20
C ALA A 320 0.83 -15.20 -15.30
N SER A 321 2.13 -14.99 -15.08
CA SER A 321 2.93 -15.81 -14.17
C SER A 321 2.40 -15.80 -12.73
N ILE A 322 1.93 -14.65 -12.21
CA ILE A 322 1.26 -14.59 -10.90
C ILE A 322 -0.01 -15.47 -10.90
N TYR A 323 -0.83 -15.41 -11.95
CA TYR A 323 -2.01 -16.27 -12.06
C TYR A 323 -1.66 -17.75 -12.19
N ILE A 324 -0.60 -18.11 -12.93
CA ILE A 324 -0.07 -19.49 -13.02
C ILE A 324 0.33 -20.02 -11.63
N VAL A 325 1.03 -19.21 -10.84
CA VAL A 325 1.44 -19.57 -9.48
C VAL A 325 0.24 -19.72 -8.54
N ARG A 326 -0.80 -18.89 -8.72
CA ARG A 326 -2.08 -18.99 -7.99
C ARG A 326 -2.96 -20.16 -8.45
N GLY A 327 -2.59 -20.87 -9.52
CA GLY A 327 -3.41 -21.92 -10.13
C GLY A 327 -4.63 -21.41 -10.87
N ASN A 328 -4.69 -20.10 -11.16
CA ASN A 328 -5.80 -19.46 -11.83
C ASN A 328 -5.59 -19.49 -13.36
N ASN A 329 -5.66 -20.69 -13.93
CA ASN A 329 -5.19 -20.95 -15.28
C ASN A 329 -6.04 -20.29 -16.37
N GLU A 330 -7.31 -19.97 -16.09
CA GLU A 330 -8.18 -19.29 -17.05
C GLU A 330 -7.71 -17.84 -17.29
N GLU A 331 -7.49 -17.08 -16.22
CA GLU A 331 -6.98 -15.71 -16.23
C GLU A 331 -5.56 -15.67 -16.78
N ALA A 332 -4.70 -16.60 -16.35
CA ALA A 332 -3.36 -16.72 -16.91
C ALA A 332 -3.40 -16.89 -18.44
N ARG A 333 -4.27 -17.77 -18.95
CA ARG A 333 -4.40 -18.02 -20.39
C ARG A 333 -4.96 -16.81 -21.12
N HIS A 334 -5.92 -16.11 -20.53
CA HIS A 334 -6.48 -14.89 -21.09
C HIS A 334 -5.39 -13.82 -21.27
N GLU A 335 -4.61 -13.57 -20.22
CA GLU A 335 -3.51 -12.59 -20.26
C GLU A 335 -2.44 -12.97 -21.28
N VAL A 336 -2.00 -14.23 -21.30
CA VAL A 336 -1.01 -14.70 -22.29
C VAL A 336 -1.56 -14.61 -23.71
N SER A 337 -2.81 -15.03 -23.95
CA SER A 337 -3.41 -15.00 -25.29
C SER A 337 -3.56 -13.57 -25.82
N THR A 338 -3.91 -12.64 -24.95
CA THR A 338 -3.97 -11.21 -25.28
C THR A 338 -2.57 -10.66 -25.55
N GLY A 339 -1.59 -11.04 -24.71
CA GLY A 339 -0.18 -10.70 -24.88
C GLY A 339 0.40 -11.20 -26.21
N ILE A 340 0.07 -12.43 -26.63
CA ILE A 340 0.51 -13.01 -27.91
C ILE A 340 0.00 -12.16 -29.09
N LYS A 341 -1.29 -11.84 -29.13
CA LYS A 341 -1.86 -10.98 -30.19
C LYS A 341 -1.17 -9.62 -30.27
N PHE A 342 -0.85 -9.05 -29.10
CA PHE A 342 -0.14 -7.78 -29.03
C PHE A 342 1.33 -7.92 -29.49
N ALA A 343 2.01 -9.00 -29.10
CA ALA A 343 3.38 -9.29 -29.47
C ALA A 343 3.55 -9.64 -30.97
N GLU A 344 2.53 -10.21 -31.62
CA GLU A 344 2.52 -10.43 -33.07
C GLU A 344 2.66 -9.11 -33.85
N GLN A 345 2.07 -8.03 -33.33
CA GLN A 345 2.13 -6.72 -33.96
C GLN A 345 3.34 -5.89 -33.54
N TYR A 346 3.76 -5.97 -32.27
CA TYR A 346 4.72 -5.02 -31.68
C TYR A 346 5.89 -5.67 -30.91
N GLY A 347 5.87 -6.98 -30.71
CA GLY A 347 6.85 -7.70 -29.88
C GLY A 347 8.05 -8.22 -30.65
N SER A 348 9.19 -8.25 -29.97
CA SER A 348 10.42 -8.94 -30.36
C SER A 348 10.27 -10.46 -30.33
N ASP A 349 11.22 -11.18 -30.95
CA ASP A 349 11.28 -12.65 -30.88
C ASP A 349 11.43 -13.14 -29.43
N GLU A 350 12.08 -12.39 -28.54
CA GLU A 350 12.24 -12.73 -27.13
C GLU A 350 10.91 -12.62 -26.37
N GLU A 351 10.15 -11.54 -26.56
CA GLU A 351 8.85 -11.38 -25.90
C GLU A 351 7.83 -12.43 -26.36
N ARG A 352 7.83 -12.74 -27.66
CA ARG A 352 7.01 -13.84 -28.21
C ARG A 352 7.41 -15.18 -27.65
N PHE A 353 8.72 -15.46 -27.60
CA PHE A 353 9.26 -16.70 -27.03
C PHE A 353 8.72 -16.93 -25.62
N TYR A 354 8.80 -15.92 -24.76
CA TYR A 354 8.34 -16.08 -23.38
C TYR A 354 6.83 -16.23 -23.27
N LEU A 355 6.02 -15.51 -24.06
CA LEU A 355 4.57 -15.68 -24.05
C LEU A 355 4.16 -17.12 -24.45
N TYR A 356 4.81 -17.69 -25.47
CA TYR A 356 4.57 -19.09 -25.83
C TYR A 356 5.11 -20.07 -24.78
N PHE A 357 6.17 -19.71 -24.07
CA PHE A 357 6.65 -20.48 -22.92
C PHE A 357 5.63 -20.45 -21.76
N ASP A 358 5.06 -19.29 -21.42
CA ASP A 358 4.02 -19.16 -20.40
C ASP A 358 2.76 -19.95 -20.80
N LEU A 359 2.42 -19.95 -22.10
CA LEU A 359 1.33 -20.78 -22.63
C LEU A 359 1.61 -22.28 -22.50
N TYR A 360 2.85 -22.71 -22.75
CA TYR A 360 3.29 -24.09 -22.50
C TYR A 360 3.13 -24.45 -21.02
N MET A 361 3.54 -23.57 -20.11
CA MET A 361 3.41 -23.76 -18.65
C MET A 361 1.95 -23.93 -18.22
N ILE A 362 1.05 -23.09 -18.73
CA ILE A 362 -0.39 -23.20 -18.45
C ILE A 362 -0.94 -24.54 -18.93
N TYR A 363 -0.67 -24.93 -20.18
CA TYR A 363 -1.18 -26.19 -20.72
C TYR A 363 -0.59 -27.42 -20.02
N GLN A 364 0.64 -27.33 -19.52
CA GLN A 364 1.24 -28.36 -18.69
C GLN A 364 0.49 -28.54 -17.37
N GLN A 365 0.18 -27.44 -16.66
CA GLN A 365 -0.60 -27.50 -15.41
C GLN A 365 -2.03 -28.03 -15.62
N GLU A 366 -2.62 -27.77 -16.78
CA GLU A 366 -3.96 -28.26 -17.14
C GLU A 366 -3.98 -29.66 -17.73
N HIS A 367 -2.82 -30.28 -17.93
CA HIS A 367 -2.68 -31.59 -18.60
C HIS A 367 -3.28 -31.62 -20.02
N ARG A 368 -3.20 -30.50 -20.76
CA ARG A 368 -3.71 -30.40 -22.16
C ARG A 368 -2.63 -30.79 -23.17
N ILE A 369 -2.34 -32.08 -23.27
CA ILE A 369 -1.20 -32.64 -24.02
C ILE A 369 -1.05 -32.07 -25.45
N VAL A 370 -2.11 -32.08 -26.26
CA VAL A 370 -2.05 -31.59 -27.66
C VAL A 370 -1.67 -30.10 -27.73
N TYR A 371 -2.29 -29.27 -26.88
CA TYR A 371 -2.03 -27.83 -26.85
C TYR A 371 -0.65 -27.51 -26.30
N MET A 372 -0.23 -28.24 -25.25
CA MET A 372 1.11 -28.16 -24.69
C MET A 372 2.18 -28.51 -25.74
N ARG A 373 1.99 -29.58 -26.54
CA ARG A 373 2.91 -29.93 -27.64
C ARG A 373 3.02 -28.81 -28.67
N ASN A 374 1.89 -28.24 -29.09
CA ASN A 374 1.88 -27.14 -30.06
C ASN A 374 2.60 -25.89 -29.51
N ALA A 375 2.41 -25.57 -28.24
CA ALA A 375 3.14 -24.49 -27.58
C ALA A 375 4.66 -24.79 -27.52
N ALA A 376 5.04 -26.01 -27.17
CA ALA A 376 6.44 -26.45 -27.14
C ALA A 376 7.12 -26.38 -28.51
N ASP A 377 6.47 -26.87 -29.57
CA ASP A 377 6.98 -26.81 -30.95
C ASP A 377 7.17 -25.36 -31.40
N THR A 378 6.25 -24.46 -31.03
CA THR A 378 6.38 -23.02 -31.26
C THR A 378 7.57 -22.43 -30.49
N VAL A 379 7.75 -22.77 -29.20
CA VAL A 379 8.93 -22.34 -28.43
C VAL A 379 10.22 -22.79 -29.11
N PHE A 380 10.30 -24.05 -29.55
CA PHE A 380 11.48 -24.58 -30.26
C PHE A 380 11.76 -23.87 -31.60
N SER A 381 10.75 -23.29 -32.25
CA SER A 381 10.95 -22.50 -33.48
C SER A 381 11.78 -21.22 -33.27
N PHE A 382 11.91 -20.74 -32.02
CA PHE A 382 12.77 -19.61 -31.66
C PHE A 382 14.23 -20.02 -31.41
N ALA A 383 14.54 -21.31 -31.38
CA ALA A 383 15.91 -21.78 -31.16
C ALA A 383 16.86 -21.23 -32.23
N GLY A 384 17.95 -20.60 -31.78
CA GLY A 384 18.94 -19.94 -32.64
C GLY A 384 18.68 -18.46 -32.91
N ARG A 385 17.48 -17.95 -32.60
CA ARG A 385 17.15 -16.51 -32.57
C ARG A 385 17.12 -15.97 -31.15
N VAL A 386 16.78 -16.82 -30.19
CA VAL A 386 16.71 -16.52 -28.76
C VAL A 386 17.68 -17.43 -28.00
N ASP A 387 18.50 -16.87 -27.11
CA ASP A 387 19.48 -17.61 -26.29
C ASP A 387 19.05 -17.68 -24.82
N LYS A 388 18.03 -18.51 -24.54
CA LYS A 388 17.46 -18.74 -23.20
C LYS A 388 17.57 -20.21 -22.81
N PRO A 389 18.78 -20.70 -22.48
CA PRO A 389 19.04 -22.12 -22.34
C PRO A 389 18.26 -22.78 -21.19
N ASN A 390 17.97 -22.08 -20.09
CA ASN A 390 17.21 -22.66 -18.98
C ASN A 390 15.73 -22.90 -19.36
N HIS A 391 15.09 -21.92 -20.01
CA HIS A 391 13.72 -22.03 -20.52
C HIS A 391 13.61 -23.11 -21.59
N PHE A 392 14.55 -23.17 -22.55
CA PHE A 392 14.59 -24.28 -23.51
C PHE A 392 14.76 -25.64 -22.83
N ALA A 393 15.66 -25.74 -21.84
CA ALA A 393 15.86 -26.97 -21.10
C ALA A 393 14.59 -27.42 -20.36
N MET A 394 13.76 -26.48 -19.90
CA MET A 394 12.46 -26.77 -19.31
C MET A 394 11.47 -27.29 -20.34
N VAL A 395 11.37 -26.72 -21.54
CA VAL A 395 10.46 -27.22 -22.58
C VAL A 395 10.92 -28.57 -23.16
N TYR A 396 12.22 -28.85 -23.13
CA TYR A 396 12.77 -30.19 -23.43
C TYR A 396 12.39 -31.25 -22.38
N LEU A 397 11.77 -30.88 -21.26
CA LEU A 397 11.24 -31.83 -20.30
C LEU A 397 10.03 -32.56 -20.88
N VAL A 398 10.02 -33.86 -20.66
CA VAL A 398 8.98 -34.79 -21.09
C VAL A 398 7.80 -34.69 -20.13
N ASP A 399 6.60 -34.41 -20.65
CA ASP A 399 5.38 -34.72 -19.92
C ASP A 399 5.22 -36.24 -19.87
N ILE A 400 5.20 -36.78 -18.65
CA ILE A 400 5.18 -38.22 -18.36
C ILE A 400 3.90 -38.91 -18.81
N TYR A 401 2.89 -38.12 -19.20
CA TYR A 401 1.54 -38.56 -19.52
C TYR A 401 1.20 -38.48 -21.01
N ASP A 402 2.18 -38.17 -21.83
CA ASP A 402 2.04 -38.13 -23.28
C ASP A 402 2.18 -39.56 -23.89
N PRO A 403 1.12 -40.13 -24.49
CA PRO A 403 1.11 -41.51 -24.97
C PRO A 403 1.87 -41.75 -26.29
N ASP A 404 2.24 -40.70 -27.04
CA ASP A 404 2.88 -40.83 -28.37
C ASP A 404 4.42 -40.71 -28.32
N GLN A 405 5.00 -40.74 -27.11
CA GLN A 405 6.33 -40.17 -26.89
C GLN A 405 7.55 -41.03 -27.22
N GLU A 406 7.36 -42.32 -27.51
CA GLU A 406 8.48 -43.27 -27.64
C GLU A 406 9.52 -42.87 -28.72
N PHE A 407 9.09 -42.21 -29.81
CA PHE A 407 9.96 -41.81 -30.92
C PHE A 407 10.66 -40.45 -30.73
N ARG A 408 10.03 -39.45 -30.08
CA ARG A 408 10.63 -38.13 -29.83
C ARG A 408 11.66 -38.14 -28.68
N LEU A 409 11.64 -39.22 -27.90
CA LEU A 409 12.32 -39.40 -26.62
C LEU A 409 13.83 -39.19 -26.66
N ASN A 410 14.58 -39.92 -27.50
CA ASN A 410 16.04 -39.97 -27.37
C ASN A 410 16.77 -38.68 -27.80
N LYS A 411 16.23 -37.97 -28.81
CA LYS A 411 16.88 -36.77 -29.38
C LYS A 411 16.69 -35.53 -28.49
N ASN A 412 15.47 -35.29 -28.01
CA ASN A 412 15.15 -34.14 -27.16
C ASN A 412 15.73 -34.30 -25.75
N ILE A 413 15.68 -35.51 -25.20
CA ILE A 413 16.29 -35.85 -23.91
C ILE A 413 17.78 -35.50 -23.89
N SER A 414 18.52 -36.02 -24.86
CA SER A 414 19.97 -35.82 -24.92
C SER A 414 20.35 -34.35 -25.05
N ARG A 415 19.54 -33.56 -25.79
CA ARG A 415 19.75 -32.12 -25.99
C ARG A 415 19.48 -31.32 -24.70
N GLY A 416 18.35 -31.58 -24.04
CA GLY A 416 18.04 -30.96 -22.74
C GLY A 416 19.10 -31.25 -21.67
N LEU A 417 19.54 -32.51 -21.55
CA LEU A 417 20.62 -32.89 -20.61
C LEU A 417 21.94 -32.19 -20.92
N SER A 418 22.28 -32.03 -22.20
CA SER A 418 23.50 -31.31 -22.60
C SER A 418 23.45 -29.85 -22.16
N ILE A 419 22.30 -29.19 -22.33
CA ILE A 419 22.08 -27.81 -21.90
C ILE A 419 22.18 -27.70 -20.37
N LEU A 420 21.47 -28.55 -19.63
CA LEU A 420 21.46 -28.56 -18.17
C LEU A 420 22.85 -28.79 -17.56
N ARG A 421 23.66 -29.67 -18.17
CA ARG A 421 25.05 -29.87 -17.76
C ARG A 421 25.92 -28.64 -18.01
N LYS A 422 25.69 -27.90 -19.09
CA LYS A 422 26.42 -26.67 -19.44
C LYS A 422 26.08 -25.53 -18.46
N ILE A 423 24.80 -25.30 -18.19
CA ILE A 423 24.34 -24.23 -17.27
C ILE A 423 24.47 -24.62 -15.80
N LYS A 424 24.76 -25.89 -15.50
CA LYS A 424 24.91 -26.46 -14.14
C LYS A 424 23.67 -26.28 -13.25
N ASN A 425 22.47 -26.14 -13.83
CA ASN A 425 21.22 -26.05 -13.09
C ASN A 425 20.85 -27.41 -12.48
N ARG A 426 21.15 -27.59 -11.19
CA ARG A 426 20.93 -28.86 -10.47
C ARG A 426 19.45 -29.12 -10.20
N PHE A 427 18.66 -28.07 -9.98
CA PHE A 427 17.22 -28.18 -9.76
C PHE A 427 16.53 -28.78 -10.99
N ARG A 428 16.77 -28.19 -12.17
CA ARG A 428 16.21 -28.70 -13.42
C ARG A 428 16.76 -30.06 -13.81
N LEU A 429 18.04 -30.34 -13.55
CA LEU A 429 18.60 -31.68 -13.72
C LEU A 429 17.87 -32.73 -12.85
N ALA A 430 17.45 -32.37 -11.64
CA ALA A 430 16.68 -33.26 -10.78
C ALA A 430 15.24 -33.48 -11.30
N LYS A 431 14.53 -32.40 -11.69
CA LYS A 431 13.22 -32.50 -12.38
C LYS A 431 13.29 -33.44 -13.58
N TYR A 432 14.34 -33.27 -14.37
CA TYR A 432 14.59 -34.06 -15.56
C TYR A 432 14.73 -35.56 -15.23
N HIS A 433 15.57 -35.90 -14.26
CA HIS A 433 15.72 -37.29 -13.82
C HIS A 433 14.41 -37.86 -13.24
N HIS A 434 13.59 -37.04 -12.58
CA HIS A 434 12.29 -37.47 -12.09
C HIS A 434 11.35 -37.84 -13.24
N GLN A 435 11.13 -36.94 -14.20
CA GLN A 435 10.21 -37.17 -15.31
C GLN A 435 10.66 -38.30 -16.23
N VAL A 436 11.93 -38.32 -16.64
CA VAL A 436 12.47 -39.44 -17.43
C VAL A 436 12.41 -40.75 -16.66
N GLY A 437 12.66 -40.71 -15.35
CA GLY A 437 12.55 -41.88 -14.48
C GLY A 437 11.13 -42.44 -14.43
N ALA A 438 10.14 -41.58 -14.20
CA ALA A 438 8.73 -41.94 -14.16
C ALA A 438 8.24 -42.48 -15.51
N MET A 439 8.53 -41.79 -16.62
CA MET A 439 8.16 -42.25 -17.96
C MET A 439 8.82 -43.60 -18.31
N ARG A 440 10.08 -43.84 -17.95
CA ARG A 440 10.73 -45.15 -18.12
C ARG A 440 10.05 -46.26 -17.33
N ILE A 441 9.50 -45.93 -16.15
CA ILE A 441 8.74 -46.88 -15.36
C ILE A 441 7.41 -47.20 -16.05
N TYR A 442 6.72 -46.19 -16.59
CA TYR A 442 5.50 -46.40 -17.36
C TYR A 442 5.76 -47.23 -18.63
N THR A 443 6.80 -46.93 -19.40
CA THR A 443 7.12 -47.63 -20.67
C THR A 443 7.82 -48.99 -20.48
N GLY A 444 7.95 -49.50 -19.25
CA GLY A 444 8.51 -50.84 -18.96
C GLY A 444 10.03 -50.90 -18.75
N SER A 445 10.77 -49.81 -18.94
CA SER A 445 12.22 -49.68 -18.64
C SER A 445 12.49 -49.45 -17.14
N HIS A 446 12.01 -50.37 -16.31
CA HIS A 446 11.93 -50.24 -14.86
C HIS A 446 13.27 -50.01 -14.13
N LYS A 447 14.36 -50.66 -14.57
CA LYS A 447 15.68 -50.58 -13.88
C LYS A 447 16.34 -49.22 -14.08
N GLU A 448 16.32 -48.73 -15.32
CA GLU A 448 16.81 -47.40 -15.69
C GLU A 448 15.98 -46.32 -15.00
N GLY A 449 14.64 -46.47 -15.01
CA GLY A 449 13.74 -45.54 -14.35
C GLY A 449 14.01 -45.41 -12.84
N LEU A 450 14.21 -46.53 -12.14
CA LEU A 450 14.57 -46.53 -10.71
C LEU A 450 15.90 -45.78 -10.44
N LYS A 451 16.89 -45.93 -11.33
CA LYS A 451 18.19 -45.25 -11.21
C LYS A 451 18.03 -43.74 -11.31
N ASP A 452 17.20 -43.26 -12.23
CA ASP A 452 16.93 -41.82 -12.40
C ASP A 452 16.11 -41.25 -11.25
N LEU A 453 15.04 -41.93 -10.79
CA LEU A 453 14.28 -41.48 -9.63
C LEU A 453 15.14 -41.37 -8.36
N LYS A 454 16.04 -42.33 -8.11
CA LYS A 454 16.97 -42.27 -6.97
C LYS A 454 17.94 -41.08 -7.07
N LYS A 455 18.41 -40.74 -8.27
CA LYS A 455 19.26 -39.56 -8.49
C LYS A 455 18.49 -38.26 -8.26
N ALA A 456 17.30 -38.12 -8.85
CA ALA A 456 16.44 -36.95 -8.68
C ALA A 456 16.18 -36.69 -7.19
N ARG A 457 15.78 -37.74 -6.47
CA ARG A 457 15.51 -37.66 -5.03
C ARG A 457 16.72 -37.17 -4.26
N LYS A 458 17.89 -37.77 -4.50
CA LYS A 458 19.15 -37.36 -3.83
C LYS A 458 19.43 -35.87 -4.04
N ILE A 459 19.23 -35.35 -5.25
CA ILE A 459 19.50 -33.94 -5.55
C ILE A 459 18.50 -33.04 -4.81
N PHE A 460 17.18 -33.31 -4.88
CA PHE A 460 16.20 -32.45 -4.20
C PHE A 460 16.34 -32.46 -2.67
N TYR A 461 16.70 -33.60 -2.05
CA TYR A 461 17.05 -33.61 -0.62
C TYR A 461 18.28 -32.73 -0.31
N GLN A 462 19.28 -32.70 -1.19
CA GLN A 462 20.45 -31.83 -1.02
C GLN A 462 20.13 -30.36 -1.23
N LEU A 463 19.11 -30.04 -2.05
CA LEU A 463 18.63 -28.68 -2.29
C LEU A 463 17.64 -28.19 -1.22
N GLY A 464 17.13 -29.08 -0.36
CA GLY A 464 16.08 -28.73 0.62
C GLY A 464 14.68 -28.60 0.00
N GLU A 465 14.49 -29.07 -1.23
CA GLU A 465 13.25 -28.95 -2.01
C GLU A 465 12.33 -30.16 -1.76
N PHE A 466 11.70 -30.20 -0.58
CA PHE A 466 11.00 -31.40 -0.09
C PHE A 466 9.70 -31.69 -0.86
N LYS A 467 9.02 -30.69 -1.42
CA LYS A 467 7.84 -30.86 -2.28
C LYS A 467 8.14 -31.73 -3.50
N PHE A 468 9.31 -31.58 -4.12
CA PHE A 468 9.71 -32.43 -5.23
C PHE A 468 10.20 -33.80 -4.77
N ALA A 469 10.82 -33.88 -3.59
CA ALA A 469 11.16 -35.15 -2.97
C ALA A 469 9.91 -35.98 -2.64
N GLN A 470 8.79 -35.36 -2.25
CA GLN A 470 7.48 -35.99 -2.08
C GLN A 470 7.00 -36.62 -3.39
N LYS A 471 6.95 -35.83 -4.48
CA LYS A 471 6.56 -36.31 -5.83
C LYS A 471 7.38 -37.52 -6.28
N ILE A 472 8.68 -37.51 -6.03
CA ILE A 472 9.56 -38.62 -6.40
C ILE A 472 9.32 -39.86 -5.52
N ASN A 473 9.06 -39.67 -4.22
CA ASN A 473 8.69 -40.79 -3.37
C ASN A 473 7.33 -41.39 -3.80
N ASN A 474 6.40 -40.60 -4.32
CA ASN A 474 5.19 -41.13 -4.97
C ASN A 474 5.51 -41.99 -6.20
N SER A 475 6.33 -41.49 -7.13
CA SER A 475 6.76 -42.28 -8.30
C SER A 475 7.51 -43.56 -7.90
N LEU A 476 8.34 -43.51 -6.85
CA LEU A 476 9.03 -44.69 -6.31
C LEU A 476 8.08 -45.68 -5.63
N GLY A 477 7.06 -45.19 -4.92
CA GLY A 477 6.00 -46.02 -4.34
C GLY A 477 5.26 -46.77 -5.44
N TYR A 478 4.82 -46.06 -6.48
CA TYR A 478 4.17 -46.67 -7.64
C TYR A 478 5.07 -47.72 -8.34
N TYR A 479 6.37 -47.44 -8.48
CA TYR A 479 7.33 -48.43 -8.96
C TYR A 479 7.33 -49.72 -8.10
N TYR A 480 7.35 -49.60 -6.78
CA TYR A 480 7.32 -50.79 -5.92
C TYR A 480 5.98 -51.51 -6.00
N PHE A 481 4.88 -50.79 -6.15
CA PHE A 481 3.54 -51.36 -6.37
C PHE A 481 3.49 -52.24 -7.63
N ILE A 482 3.90 -51.72 -8.80
CA ILE A 482 3.88 -52.49 -10.05
C ILE A 482 4.86 -53.68 -10.03
N ARG A 483 5.90 -53.64 -9.19
CA ARG A 483 6.84 -54.75 -8.99
C ARG A 483 6.40 -55.73 -7.89
N GLY A 484 5.23 -55.52 -7.28
CA GLY A 484 4.66 -56.41 -6.25
C GLY A 484 5.38 -56.32 -4.90
N LEU A 485 6.19 -55.28 -4.69
CA LEU A 485 6.91 -55.00 -3.46
C LEU A 485 6.03 -54.11 -2.55
N TYR A 486 4.85 -54.62 -2.18
CA TYR A 486 3.81 -53.81 -1.54
C TYR A 486 4.22 -53.18 -0.21
N ALA A 487 5.00 -53.89 0.61
CA ALA A 487 5.53 -53.33 1.88
C ALA A 487 6.47 -52.15 1.65
N ASP A 488 7.36 -52.24 0.65
CA ASP A 488 8.26 -51.14 0.26
C ASP A 488 7.47 -49.98 -0.37
N SER A 489 6.41 -50.29 -1.11
CA SER A 489 5.49 -49.30 -1.70
C SER A 489 4.84 -48.46 -0.62
N VAL A 490 4.18 -49.07 0.37
CA VAL A 490 3.52 -48.32 1.47
C VAL A 490 4.53 -47.56 2.31
N LYS A 491 5.68 -48.17 2.64
CA LYS A 491 6.75 -47.47 3.35
C LYS A 491 7.22 -46.23 2.59
N THR A 492 7.23 -46.27 1.25
CA THR A 492 7.67 -45.14 0.42
C THR A 492 6.58 -44.08 0.30
N PHE A 493 5.30 -44.46 0.16
CA PHE A 493 4.19 -43.50 0.19
C PHE A 493 4.07 -42.80 1.54
N PHE A 494 4.25 -43.51 2.66
CA PHE A 494 4.27 -42.87 3.98
C PHE A 494 5.42 -41.88 4.14
N LYS A 495 6.58 -42.14 3.54
CA LYS A 495 7.66 -41.15 3.48
C LYS A 495 7.29 -39.93 2.63
N ALA A 496 6.51 -40.11 1.57
CA ALA A 496 5.98 -38.98 0.80
C ALA A 496 5.04 -38.13 1.67
N LEU A 497 4.12 -38.76 2.41
CA LEU A 497 3.26 -38.05 3.37
C LEU A 497 4.07 -37.31 4.45
N ASP A 498 5.13 -37.91 5.01
CA ASP A 498 5.98 -37.25 6.01
C ASP A 498 6.53 -35.89 5.54
N LEU A 499 6.86 -35.79 4.25
CA LEU A 499 7.41 -34.56 3.67
C LEU A 499 6.37 -33.45 3.52
N VAL A 500 5.07 -33.77 3.49
CA VAL A 500 3.98 -32.78 3.43
C VAL A 500 4.02 -31.83 4.62
N SER A 501 4.42 -32.34 5.80
CA SER A 501 4.56 -31.52 7.02
C SER A 501 5.58 -30.38 6.88
N ARG A 502 6.47 -30.42 5.88
CA ARG A 502 7.48 -29.39 5.62
C ARG A 502 7.03 -28.34 4.63
N ASP A 503 6.50 -28.76 3.48
CA ASP A 503 6.23 -27.85 2.35
C ASP A 503 4.72 -27.66 2.07
N LYS A 504 3.83 -28.31 2.83
CA LYS A 504 2.37 -28.19 2.74
C LYS A 504 1.78 -28.39 1.32
N ASP A 505 2.40 -29.19 0.45
CA ASP A 505 1.81 -29.57 -0.86
C ASP A 505 0.69 -30.61 -0.65
N PHE A 506 -0.46 -30.12 -0.20
CA PHE A 506 -1.63 -30.93 0.10
C PHE A 506 -2.28 -31.53 -1.14
N TYR A 507 -2.12 -30.89 -2.31
CA TYR A 507 -2.58 -31.45 -3.59
C TYR A 507 -1.84 -32.76 -3.89
N GLU A 508 -0.51 -32.76 -3.85
CA GLU A 508 0.27 -34.00 -4.05
C GLU A 508 0.01 -35.03 -2.94
N ALA A 509 -0.34 -34.58 -1.73
CA ALA A 509 -0.74 -35.48 -0.65
C ALA A 509 -2.01 -36.27 -1.02
N THR A 510 -3.00 -35.65 -1.68
CA THR A 510 -4.20 -36.37 -2.14
C THR A 510 -3.89 -37.51 -3.13
N ILE A 511 -2.94 -37.29 -4.05
CA ILE A 511 -2.45 -38.32 -4.97
C ILE A 511 -1.79 -39.47 -4.21
N THR A 512 -0.99 -39.13 -3.19
CA THR A 512 -0.34 -40.11 -2.31
C THR A 512 -1.37 -40.96 -1.57
N VAL A 513 -2.39 -40.34 -0.98
CA VAL A 513 -3.46 -41.01 -0.23
C VAL A 513 -4.28 -41.91 -1.16
N PHE A 514 -4.61 -41.45 -2.37
CA PHE A 514 -5.25 -42.29 -3.38
C PHE A 514 -4.42 -43.54 -3.69
N ASN A 515 -3.12 -43.38 -3.96
CA ASN A 515 -2.23 -44.51 -4.26
C ASN A 515 -2.14 -45.52 -3.10
N ILE A 516 -2.15 -45.05 -1.86
CA ILE A 516 -2.21 -45.92 -0.67
C ILE A 516 -3.55 -46.66 -0.60
N ALA A 517 -4.67 -45.93 -0.74
CA ALA A 517 -6.02 -46.50 -0.70
C ALA A 517 -6.22 -47.56 -1.81
N PHE A 518 -5.80 -47.23 -3.03
CA PHE A 518 -5.84 -48.13 -4.18
C PHE A 518 -4.94 -49.35 -3.99
N LEU A 519 -3.74 -49.18 -3.42
CA LEU A 519 -2.88 -50.31 -3.07
C LEU A 519 -3.58 -51.24 -2.08
N PHE A 520 -4.17 -50.72 -1.01
CA PHE A 520 -4.91 -51.53 -0.03
C PHE A 520 -6.11 -52.25 -0.66
N PHE A 521 -6.85 -51.56 -1.51
CA PHE A 521 -7.93 -52.16 -2.30
C PHE A 521 -7.41 -53.31 -3.16
N TYR A 522 -6.31 -53.09 -3.89
CA TYR A 522 -5.69 -54.06 -4.79
C TYR A 522 -5.16 -55.32 -4.07
N ILE A 523 -4.76 -55.19 -2.81
CA ILE A 523 -4.28 -56.31 -1.99
C ILE A 523 -5.36 -56.92 -1.09
N PHE A 524 -6.63 -56.58 -1.30
CA PHE A 524 -7.80 -57.09 -0.55
C PHE A 524 -7.90 -56.60 0.91
N GLU A 525 -7.16 -55.57 1.31
CA GLU A 525 -7.23 -54.93 2.64
C GLU A 525 -8.36 -53.89 2.69
N TYR A 526 -9.59 -54.36 2.49
CA TYR A 526 -10.77 -53.52 2.24
C TYR A 526 -11.09 -52.51 3.35
N ARG A 527 -10.88 -52.85 4.62
CA ARG A 527 -11.14 -51.93 5.74
C ARG A 527 -10.20 -50.71 5.72
N LEU A 528 -8.90 -50.96 5.51
CA LEU A 528 -7.89 -49.90 5.40
C LEU A 528 -8.08 -49.08 4.11
N ALA A 529 -8.45 -49.75 3.01
CA ALA A 529 -8.76 -49.07 1.75
C ALA A 529 -9.91 -48.07 1.93
N LEU A 530 -11.02 -48.49 2.57
CA LEU A 530 -12.17 -47.63 2.84
C LEU A 530 -11.77 -46.41 3.68
N GLU A 531 -11.06 -46.65 4.79
CA GLU A 531 -10.61 -45.58 5.69
C GLU A 531 -9.79 -44.51 4.94
N TYR A 532 -8.81 -44.92 4.13
CA TYR A 532 -7.99 -43.96 3.36
C TYR A 532 -8.78 -43.26 2.24
N PHE A 533 -9.74 -43.91 1.59
CA PHE A 533 -10.61 -43.24 0.63
C PHE A 533 -11.53 -42.20 1.29
N GLU A 534 -12.00 -42.43 2.52
CA GLU A 534 -12.78 -41.45 3.28
C GLU A 534 -11.94 -40.22 3.69
N TYR A 535 -10.68 -40.43 4.10
CA TYR A 535 -9.74 -39.33 4.29
C TYR A 535 -9.49 -38.57 2.99
N LEU A 536 -9.31 -39.26 1.86
CA LEU A 536 -9.14 -38.62 0.56
C LEU A 536 -10.36 -37.77 0.20
N ILE A 537 -11.59 -38.27 0.36
CA ILE A 537 -12.82 -37.52 0.12
C ILE A 537 -12.86 -36.25 0.98
N SER A 538 -12.49 -36.36 2.24
CA SER A 538 -12.44 -35.22 3.17
C SER A 538 -11.40 -34.19 2.71
N MET A 539 -10.18 -34.61 2.39
CA MET A 539 -9.13 -33.73 1.87
C MET A 539 -9.56 -33.05 0.56
N MET A 540 -10.11 -33.80 -0.41
CA MET A 540 -10.58 -33.24 -1.67
C MET A 540 -11.69 -32.21 -1.46
N LYS A 541 -12.63 -32.46 -0.54
CA LYS A 541 -13.68 -31.48 -0.18
C LYS A 541 -13.11 -30.23 0.48
N SER A 542 -12.18 -30.38 1.43
CA SER A 542 -11.57 -29.24 2.13
C SER A 542 -10.71 -28.38 1.19
N LEU A 543 -10.06 -29.00 0.20
CA LEU A 543 -9.32 -28.35 -0.89
C LEU A 543 -10.18 -27.92 -2.09
N GLU A 544 -11.50 -28.16 -2.06
CA GLU A 544 -12.42 -27.88 -3.17
C GLU A 544 -12.07 -28.58 -4.51
N LEU A 545 -11.33 -29.69 -4.44
CA LEU A 545 -10.93 -30.48 -5.60
C LEU A 545 -12.09 -31.33 -6.12
N ARG A 546 -12.40 -31.18 -7.41
CA ARG A 546 -13.34 -32.07 -8.11
C ARG A 546 -12.66 -33.32 -8.70
N PHE A 547 -11.36 -33.23 -8.96
CA PHE A 547 -10.54 -34.31 -9.48
C PHE A 547 -9.12 -34.19 -8.94
N ILE A 548 -8.46 -35.33 -8.81
CA ILE A 548 -6.99 -35.43 -8.82
C ILE A 548 -6.60 -35.99 -10.20
N PRO A 549 -5.31 -35.95 -10.62
CA PRO A 549 -4.93 -36.42 -11.94
C PRO A 549 -5.48 -37.83 -12.19
N TYR A 550 -6.27 -37.97 -13.26
CA TYR A 550 -6.96 -39.19 -13.72
C TYR A 550 -8.12 -39.71 -12.86
N HIS A 551 -8.29 -39.21 -11.64
CA HIS A 551 -9.30 -39.73 -10.71
C HIS A 551 -10.28 -38.63 -10.29
N PRO A 552 -11.48 -38.57 -10.89
CA PRO A 552 -12.54 -37.69 -10.42
C PRO A 552 -13.05 -38.17 -9.04
N ILE A 553 -13.59 -37.27 -8.22
CA ILE A 553 -14.12 -37.64 -6.90
C ILE A 553 -15.23 -38.69 -7.00
N GLU A 554 -15.97 -38.72 -8.11
CA GLU A 554 -16.97 -39.74 -8.41
C GLU A 554 -16.38 -41.15 -8.53
N GLU A 555 -15.15 -41.28 -9.03
CA GLU A 555 -14.44 -42.57 -9.06
C GLU A 555 -14.03 -43.02 -7.65
N VAL A 556 -13.62 -42.07 -6.80
CA VAL A 556 -13.31 -42.37 -5.39
C VAL A 556 -14.56 -42.89 -4.66
N TYR A 557 -15.72 -42.27 -4.87
CA TYR A 557 -16.99 -42.78 -4.34
C TYR A 557 -17.33 -44.18 -4.87
N LEU A 558 -17.03 -44.46 -6.13
CA LEU A 558 -17.24 -45.79 -6.73
C LEU A 558 -16.37 -46.86 -6.06
N PHE A 559 -15.10 -46.56 -5.75
CA PHE A 559 -14.25 -47.48 -4.98
C PHE A 559 -14.82 -47.72 -3.58
N CYS A 560 -15.28 -46.68 -2.86
CA CYS A 560 -15.95 -46.85 -1.56
C CYS A 560 -17.18 -47.76 -1.69
N ALA A 561 -18.01 -47.57 -2.73
CA ALA A 561 -19.19 -48.40 -2.97
C ALA A 561 -18.84 -49.89 -3.20
N ILE A 562 -17.81 -50.16 -4.01
CA ILE A 562 -17.30 -51.51 -4.26
C ILE A 562 -16.80 -52.15 -2.95
N ILE A 563 -16.00 -51.40 -2.18
CA ILE A 563 -15.40 -51.87 -0.93
C ILE A 563 -16.49 -52.18 0.11
N LEU A 564 -17.46 -51.30 0.30
CA LEU A 564 -18.58 -51.50 1.23
C LEU A 564 -19.42 -52.72 0.85
N LEU A 565 -19.64 -52.94 -0.44
CA LEU A 565 -20.34 -54.13 -0.92
C LEU A 565 -19.56 -55.42 -0.61
N LYS A 566 -18.22 -55.39 -0.75
CA LYS A 566 -17.33 -56.51 -0.36
C LYS A 566 -17.29 -56.75 1.15
N LEU A 567 -17.46 -55.71 1.96
CA LEU A 567 -17.55 -55.79 3.42
C LEU A 567 -18.96 -56.19 3.92
N GLY A 568 -19.96 -56.27 3.03
CA GLY A 568 -21.33 -56.68 3.36
C GLY A 568 -22.30 -55.54 3.65
N SER A 569 -21.88 -54.28 3.53
CA SER A 569 -22.69 -53.08 3.81
C SER A 569 -23.42 -52.57 2.57
N ALA A 570 -24.39 -53.33 2.06
CA ALA A 570 -25.07 -53.02 0.79
C ALA A 570 -25.83 -51.67 0.77
N GLY A 571 -26.37 -51.22 1.91
CA GLY A 571 -27.09 -49.94 2.00
C GLY A 571 -26.18 -48.72 1.83
N GLU A 572 -25.03 -48.73 2.52
CA GLU A 572 -24.01 -47.67 2.40
C GLU A 572 -23.34 -47.71 1.02
N ALA A 573 -23.10 -48.91 0.47
CA ALA A 573 -22.60 -49.08 -0.89
C ALA A 573 -23.51 -48.40 -1.92
N GLU A 574 -24.84 -48.54 -1.79
CA GLU A 574 -25.80 -47.90 -2.68
C GLU A 574 -25.79 -46.37 -2.55
N TYR A 575 -25.57 -45.83 -1.35
CA TYR A 575 -25.43 -44.38 -1.14
C TYR A 575 -24.21 -43.82 -1.89
N TYR A 576 -23.03 -44.42 -1.70
CA TYR A 576 -21.81 -44.00 -2.40
C TYR A 576 -21.92 -44.21 -3.92
N PHE A 577 -22.55 -45.29 -4.37
CA PHE A 577 -22.79 -45.52 -5.79
C PHE A 577 -23.69 -44.44 -6.41
N LYS A 578 -24.74 -43.99 -5.72
CA LYS A 578 -25.58 -42.87 -6.17
C LYS A 578 -24.79 -41.56 -6.31
N LEU A 579 -23.86 -41.28 -5.39
CA LEU A 579 -22.97 -40.12 -5.49
C LEU A 579 -22.06 -40.21 -6.73
N SER A 580 -21.52 -41.40 -7.03
CA SER A 580 -20.70 -41.62 -8.24
C SER A 580 -21.50 -41.40 -9.55
N ARG A 581 -22.80 -41.71 -9.55
CA ARG A 581 -23.66 -41.70 -10.74
C ARG A 581 -24.05 -40.31 -11.25
N LYS A 582 -23.84 -39.24 -10.47
CA LYS A 582 -24.25 -37.87 -10.84
C LYS A 582 -23.62 -37.35 -12.15
N ARG A 583 -22.48 -37.90 -12.62
CA ARG A 583 -21.81 -37.48 -13.87
C ARG A 583 -21.12 -38.57 -14.69
N ILE A 584 -20.82 -39.76 -14.14
CA ILE A 584 -20.15 -40.85 -14.90
C ILE A 584 -20.97 -41.29 -16.14
N THR A 585 -22.28 -41.02 -16.17
CA THR A 585 -23.19 -41.34 -17.27
C THR A 585 -23.60 -40.16 -18.16
N SER A 586 -23.26 -38.91 -17.82
CA SER A 586 -23.58 -37.72 -18.63
C SER A 586 -22.36 -37.33 -19.47
N SER A 587 -22.39 -37.65 -20.75
CA SER A 587 -21.45 -37.14 -21.76
C SER A 587 -21.48 -35.61 -21.79
N ASN A 588 -20.39 -34.92 -21.42
CA ASN A 588 -19.97 -33.66 -22.09
C ASN A 588 -18.69 -32.93 -21.61
N THR A 589 -17.80 -33.47 -20.76
CA THR A 589 -16.62 -32.68 -20.36
C THR A 589 -15.32 -33.47 -20.31
N ARG A 590 -14.36 -33.10 -21.17
CA ARG A 590 -12.88 -33.28 -21.10
C ARG A 590 -12.31 -34.67 -20.76
N LEU A 591 -13.15 -35.71 -20.63
CA LEU A 591 -12.82 -37.06 -20.14
C LEU A 591 -12.94 -38.13 -21.24
N GLU A 592 -13.03 -37.75 -22.52
CA GLU A 592 -13.34 -38.66 -23.62
C GLU A 592 -12.28 -39.76 -23.84
N ASP A 593 -11.08 -39.62 -23.28
CA ASP A 593 -9.99 -40.60 -23.42
C ASP A 593 -9.90 -41.65 -22.29
N TRP A 594 -10.63 -41.48 -21.18
CA TRP A 594 -10.45 -42.31 -19.97
C TRP A 594 -11.54 -43.36 -19.82
N ALA A 595 -11.36 -44.52 -20.46
CA ALA A 595 -12.28 -45.67 -20.39
C ALA A 595 -12.35 -46.37 -19.01
N GLU A 596 -11.62 -45.89 -18.00
CA GLU A 596 -11.32 -46.56 -16.72
C GLU A 596 -12.51 -46.63 -15.74
N PRO A 597 -13.25 -45.55 -15.43
CA PRO A 597 -14.37 -45.61 -14.46
C PRO A 597 -15.50 -46.54 -14.91
N ARG A 598 -15.68 -46.72 -16.22
CA ARG A 598 -16.71 -47.60 -16.80
C ARG A 598 -16.47 -49.08 -16.46
N LEU A 599 -15.21 -49.51 -16.31
CA LEU A 599 -14.90 -50.87 -15.87
C LEU A 599 -15.31 -51.10 -14.43
N TRP A 600 -15.00 -50.16 -13.54
CA TRP A 600 -15.34 -50.24 -12.13
C TRP A 600 -16.85 -50.17 -11.91
N VAL A 601 -17.60 -49.42 -12.73
CA VAL A 601 -19.08 -49.43 -12.70
C VAL A 601 -19.62 -50.81 -13.06
N LYS A 602 -19.12 -51.44 -14.12
CA LYS A 602 -19.50 -52.82 -14.47
C LYS A 602 -19.13 -53.79 -13.33
N TYR A 603 -17.99 -53.60 -12.70
CA TYR A 603 -17.56 -54.44 -11.59
C TYR A 603 -18.52 -54.33 -10.39
N TYR A 604 -18.89 -53.10 -10.01
CA TYR A 604 -19.90 -52.86 -8.98
C TYR A 604 -21.25 -53.51 -9.32
N LEU A 605 -21.77 -53.29 -10.55
CA LEU A 605 -23.05 -53.86 -10.98
C LEU A 605 -23.03 -55.39 -10.99
N GLY A 606 -21.92 -55.99 -11.45
CA GLY A 606 -21.72 -57.44 -11.40
C GLY A 606 -21.76 -57.98 -9.97
N LEU A 607 -21.06 -57.34 -9.03
CA LEU A 607 -21.12 -57.71 -7.61
C LEU A 607 -22.50 -57.52 -6.99
N ARG A 608 -23.22 -56.45 -7.37
CA ARG A 608 -24.50 -56.06 -6.78
C ARG A 608 -25.65 -56.94 -7.25
N HIS A 609 -25.71 -57.21 -8.56
CA HIS A 609 -26.79 -57.97 -9.19
C HIS A 609 -26.47 -59.47 -9.30
N GLY A 610 -25.20 -59.86 -9.17
CA GLY A 610 -24.80 -61.25 -9.35
C GLY A 610 -24.91 -61.71 -10.81
N GLU A 611 -24.71 -60.82 -11.76
CA GLU A 611 -24.87 -61.09 -13.19
C GLU A 611 -23.51 -61.26 -13.90
N ASP A 612 -23.34 -62.39 -14.59
CA ASP A 612 -22.12 -62.77 -15.32
C ASP A 612 -21.79 -61.81 -16.48
N SER A 613 -22.82 -61.24 -17.12
CA SER A 613 -22.71 -60.36 -18.29
C SER A 613 -21.80 -59.15 -18.05
N TYR A 614 -21.83 -58.58 -16.84
CA TYR A 614 -21.01 -57.43 -16.48
C TYR A 614 -19.52 -57.78 -16.42
N PHE A 615 -19.17 -58.89 -15.77
CA PHE A 615 -17.78 -59.34 -15.65
C PHE A 615 -17.22 -59.80 -17.00
N ALA A 616 -17.99 -60.55 -17.79
CA ALA A 616 -17.62 -60.91 -19.15
C ALA A 616 -17.35 -59.66 -20.02
N GLY A 617 -18.16 -58.61 -19.84
CA GLY A 617 -17.97 -57.32 -20.49
C GLY A 617 -16.70 -56.57 -20.04
N ILE A 618 -16.22 -56.78 -18.81
CA ILE A 618 -14.92 -56.25 -18.33
C ILE A 618 -13.78 -56.97 -19.03
N ILE A 619 -13.78 -58.31 -19.00
CA ILE A 619 -12.72 -59.12 -19.64
C ILE A 619 -12.61 -58.81 -21.13
N LYS A 620 -13.74 -58.75 -21.85
CA LYS A 620 -13.77 -58.35 -23.27
C LYS A 620 -13.13 -56.98 -23.53
N THR A 621 -13.22 -56.06 -22.56
CA THR A 621 -12.60 -54.73 -22.68
C THR A 621 -11.09 -54.80 -22.40
N LEU A 622 -10.66 -55.63 -21.46
CA LEU A 622 -9.24 -55.85 -21.12
C LEU A 622 -8.48 -56.59 -22.23
N GLU A 623 -9.15 -57.47 -22.97
CA GLU A 623 -8.58 -58.22 -24.11
C GLU A 623 -8.40 -57.36 -25.38
N GLN A 624 -8.89 -56.11 -25.39
CA GLN A 624 -8.64 -55.20 -26.51
C GLN A 624 -7.17 -54.75 -26.50
N PRO A 625 -6.49 -54.71 -27.67
CA PRO A 625 -5.11 -54.24 -27.75
C PRO A 625 -5.04 -52.76 -27.37
N ARG A 626 -4.72 -52.48 -26.11
CA ARG A 626 -4.53 -51.14 -25.55
C ARG A 626 -3.15 -51.06 -24.91
N SER A 627 -2.44 -49.97 -25.17
CA SER A 627 -1.10 -49.68 -24.69
C SER A 627 -1.05 -49.10 -23.28
N ASN A 628 -2.16 -49.07 -22.52
CA ASN A 628 -2.20 -48.44 -21.21
C ASN A 628 -1.79 -49.43 -20.09
N VAL A 629 -0.66 -49.10 -19.46
CA VAL A 629 0.04 -49.84 -18.40
C VAL A 629 -0.83 -50.03 -17.14
N TYR A 630 -1.77 -49.12 -16.88
CA TYR A 630 -2.73 -49.25 -15.78
C TYR A 630 -3.64 -50.47 -15.98
N PHE A 631 -4.23 -50.64 -17.17
CA PHE A 631 -5.08 -51.80 -17.47
C PHE A 631 -4.30 -53.11 -17.35
N ILE A 632 -3.05 -53.10 -17.82
CA ILE A 632 -2.14 -54.24 -17.71
C ILE A 632 -1.88 -54.62 -16.24
N THR A 633 -1.65 -53.61 -15.38
CA THR A 633 -1.36 -53.82 -13.95
C THR A 633 -2.60 -54.32 -13.19
N VAL A 634 -3.78 -53.81 -13.54
CA VAL A 634 -5.03 -54.14 -12.84
C VAL A 634 -5.70 -55.42 -13.36
N ALA A 635 -5.46 -55.79 -14.62
CA ALA A 635 -6.12 -56.92 -15.26
C ALA A 635 -6.03 -58.23 -14.45
N PRO A 636 -4.86 -58.69 -13.96
CA PRO A 636 -4.77 -59.94 -13.19
C PRO A 636 -5.67 -59.98 -11.96
N HIS A 637 -5.86 -58.85 -11.28
CA HIS A 637 -6.78 -58.73 -10.14
C HIS A 637 -8.24 -58.93 -10.57
N LEU A 638 -8.66 -58.32 -11.68
CA LEU A 638 -10.02 -58.47 -12.21
C LEU A 638 -10.31 -59.90 -12.71
N TYR A 639 -9.33 -60.57 -13.32
CA TYR A 639 -9.45 -61.99 -13.68
C TYR A 639 -9.64 -62.87 -12.45
N LEU A 640 -8.87 -62.63 -11.38
CA LEU A 640 -9.00 -63.35 -10.12
C LEU A 640 -10.39 -63.16 -9.49
N GLU A 641 -10.83 -61.91 -9.40
CA GLU A 641 -12.13 -61.56 -8.84
C GLU A 641 -13.30 -62.14 -9.64
N TYR A 642 -13.19 -62.17 -10.97
CA TYR A 642 -14.18 -62.82 -11.83
C TYR A 642 -14.21 -64.34 -11.64
N ALA A 643 -13.04 -64.98 -11.59
CA ALA A 643 -12.97 -66.42 -11.36
C ALA A 643 -13.58 -66.83 -10.00
N ARG A 644 -13.31 -66.05 -8.94
CA ARG A 644 -13.96 -66.24 -7.63
C ARG A 644 -15.47 -66.08 -7.71
N PHE A 645 -15.96 -65.08 -8.43
CA PHE A 645 -17.39 -64.91 -8.66
C PHE A 645 -18.02 -66.11 -9.37
N ILE A 646 -17.43 -66.60 -10.46
CA ILE A 646 -17.94 -67.78 -11.19
C ILE A 646 -17.97 -69.01 -10.27
N ARG A 647 -16.88 -69.27 -9.55
CA ARG A 647 -16.79 -70.42 -8.64
C ARG A 647 -17.80 -70.32 -7.50
N ASP A 648 -17.81 -69.20 -6.79
CA ASP A 648 -18.50 -69.08 -5.49
C ASP A 648 -19.98 -68.69 -5.65
N LYS A 649 -20.36 -68.00 -6.73
CA LYS A 649 -21.74 -67.55 -6.98
C LYS A 649 -22.46 -68.32 -8.09
N LEU A 650 -21.76 -68.72 -9.16
CA LEU A 650 -22.36 -69.48 -10.25
C LEU A 650 -22.15 -70.99 -10.12
N GLY A 651 -21.24 -71.44 -9.24
CA GLY A 651 -21.00 -72.86 -8.98
C GLY A 651 -20.25 -73.59 -10.10
N ASP A 652 -19.45 -72.88 -10.90
CA ASP A 652 -18.75 -73.42 -12.09
C ASP A 652 -17.22 -73.34 -11.94
N PRO A 653 -16.59 -74.31 -11.24
CA PRO A 653 -15.15 -74.28 -10.97
C PRO A 653 -14.29 -74.51 -12.22
N GLU A 654 -14.79 -75.23 -13.25
CA GLU A 654 -14.05 -75.47 -14.49
C GLU A 654 -13.91 -74.18 -15.30
N ARG A 655 -15.01 -73.44 -15.47
CA ARG A 655 -14.98 -72.13 -16.13
C ARG A 655 -14.16 -71.12 -15.33
N ALA A 656 -14.24 -71.15 -14.00
CA ALA A 656 -13.38 -70.33 -13.15
C ALA A 656 -11.89 -70.62 -13.40
N ALA A 657 -11.48 -71.89 -13.50
CA ALA A 657 -10.11 -72.27 -13.81
C ALA A 657 -9.66 -71.76 -15.20
N ALA A 658 -10.54 -71.83 -16.21
CA ALA A 658 -10.26 -71.28 -17.55
C ALA A 658 -10.03 -69.76 -17.54
N VAL A 659 -10.81 -69.01 -16.74
CA VAL A 659 -10.61 -67.56 -16.56
C VAL A 659 -9.27 -67.27 -15.87
N ILE A 660 -8.86 -68.09 -14.91
CA ILE A 660 -7.57 -67.94 -14.23
C ILE A 660 -6.39 -68.20 -15.18
N GLU A 661 -6.45 -69.24 -16.01
CA GLU A 661 -5.38 -69.52 -16.98
C GLU A 661 -5.23 -68.37 -18.00
N ARG A 662 -6.32 -67.74 -18.45
CA ARG A 662 -6.24 -66.49 -19.25
C ARG A 662 -5.57 -65.35 -18.49
N GLY A 663 -5.92 -65.16 -17.21
CA GLY A 663 -5.25 -64.17 -16.36
C GLY A 663 -3.74 -64.42 -16.24
N LEU A 664 -3.31 -65.69 -16.18
CA LEU A 664 -1.90 -66.07 -16.15
C LEU A 664 -1.19 -65.79 -17.49
N GLU A 665 -1.86 -65.93 -18.62
CA GLU A 665 -1.33 -65.51 -19.92
C GLU A 665 -1.04 -64.00 -19.94
N VAL A 666 -1.97 -63.19 -19.44
CA VAL A 666 -1.76 -61.73 -19.28
C VAL A 666 -0.55 -61.45 -18.38
N CYS A 667 -0.37 -62.18 -17.29
CA CYS A 667 0.82 -62.04 -16.44
C CYS A 667 2.13 -62.39 -17.18
N ARG A 668 2.12 -63.40 -18.05
CA ARG A 668 3.30 -63.82 -18.83
C ARG A 668 3.67 -62.79 -19.90
N MET A 669 2.67 -62.19 -20.56
CA MET A 669 2.88 -61.12 -21.54
C MET A 669 3.55 -59.88 -20.93
N ASN A 670 3.47 -59.71 -19.61
CA ASN A 670 3.98 -58.55 -18.87
C ASN A 670 5.16 -58.89 -17.94
N ASP A 671 6.14 -59.65 -18.45
CA ASP A 671 7.39 -60.01 -17.73
C ASP A 671 7.14 -60.67 -16.35
N ARG A 672 6.19 -61.63 -16.30
CA ARG A 672 5.76 -62.33 -15.08
C ARG A 672 5.27 -61.36 -14.00
N HIS A 673 4.10 -60.80 -14.25
CA HIS A 673 3.44 -59.87 -13.34
C HIS A 673 3.35 -60.47 -11.90
N PRO A 674 3.70 -59.71 -10.84
CA PRO A 674 3.81 -60.22 -9.46
C PRO A 674 2.54 -60.86 -8.89
N PHE A 675 1.39 -60.57 -9.50
CA PHE A 675 0.08 -61.09 -9.10
C PHE A 675 -0.19 -62.53 -9.61
N ASP A 676 0.68 -63.08 -10.47
CA ASP A 676 0.59 -64.46 -10.97
C ASP A 676 0.50 -65.52 -9.86
N ARG A 677 1.19 -65.30 -8.73
CA ARG A 677 1.15 -66.20 -7.57
C ARG A 677 -0.25 -66.33 -6.95
N TYR A 678 -1.06 -65.28 -6.98
CA TYR A 678 -2.43 -65.30 -6.47
C TYR A 678 -3.33 -66.12 -7.38
N LEU A 679 -3.22 -65.91 -8.70
CA LEU A 679 -3.93 -66.70 -9.70
C LEU A 679 -3.53 -68.19 -9.64
N LEU A 680 -2.23 -68.50 -9.52
CA LEU A 680 -1.77 -69.89 -9.43
C LEU A 680 -2.24 -70.59 -8.14
N ARG A 681 -2.37 -69.89 -7.01
CA ARG A 681 -2.88 -70.46 -5.75
C ARG A 681 -4.32 -70.94 -5.88
N GLU A 682 -5.17 -70.20 -6.60
CA GLU A 682 -6.57 -70.58 -6.81
C GLU A 682 -6.72 -71.84 -7.69
N LEU A 683 -5.69 -72.21 -8.45
CA LEU A 683 -5.60 -73.50 -9.16
C LEU A 683 -5.10 -74.63 -8.25
N ASN A 684 -5.13 -74.46 -6.92
CA ASN A 684 -4.62 -75.40 -5.92
C ASN A 684 -3.15 -75.80 -6.11
N ARG A 685 -2.34 -74.93 -6.72
CA ARG A 685 -0.89 -75.16 -6.80
C ARG A 685 -0.25 -74.79 -5.47
N ASP A 686 0.65 -75.64 -4.97
CA ASP A 686 1.33 -75.42 -3.69
C ASP A 686 2.34 -74.27 -3.79
N ILE A 687 1.83 -73.05 -3.59
CA ILE A 687 2.56 -71.80 -3.80
C ILE A 687 2.46 -70.96 -2.55
N ARG A 688 3.63 -70.62 -2.01
CA ARG A 688 3.75 -69.72 -0.87
C ARG A 688 3.48 -68.28 -1.30
N ILE A 689 2.37 -67.72 -0.83
CA ILE A 689 2.10 -66.28 -0.95
C ILE A 689 2.82 -65.56 0.20
N PRO A 690 3.65 -64.54 -0.06
CA PRO A 690 4.23 -63.72 0.99
C PRO A 690 3.11 -63.09 1.85
N PRO A 691 3.23 -63.07 3.19
CA PRO A 691 2.25 -62.36 4.02
C PRO A 691 2.22 -60.89 3.62
N MET A 692 1.02 -60.38 3.35
CA MET A 692 0.73 -58.98 3.00
C MET A 692 0.71 -58.09 4.26
N THR A 693 1.58 -58.33 5.25
CA THR A 693 1.65 -57.49 6.44
C THR A 693 2.22 -56.13 6.08
N VAL A 694 1.32 -55.19 5.84
CA VAL A 694 1.64 -53.79 5.64
C VAL A 694 1.37 -53.05 6.96
N ALA A 695 2.26 -52.15 7.37
CA ALA A 695 2.04 -51.34 8.57
C ALA A 695 0.72 -50.55 8.43
N SER A 696 -0.18 -50.72 9.40
CA SER A 696 -1.27 -49.78 9.61
C SER A 696 -0.70 -48.51 10.24
N GLY A 697 -1.26 -47.36 9.90
CA GLY A 697 -0.99 -46.13 10.65
C GLY A 697 -0.46 -44.98 9.82
N LYS A 698 -1.28 -43.91 9.81
CA LYS A 698 -0.98 -42.47 9.76
C LYS A 698 -2.28 -41.65 9.80
N THR A 699 -3.33 -42.21 10.39
CA THR A 699 -4.68 -41.66 10.37
C THR A 699 -4.75 -40.36 11.18
N GLU A 700 -4.08 -40.31 12.34
CA GLU A 700 -3.87 -39.06 13.10
C GLU A 700 -3.18 -37.97 12.28
N MET A 701 -2.20 -38.35 11.46
CA MET A 701 -1.49 -37.43 10.58
C MET A 701 -2.41 -36.91 9.46
N LEU A 702 -3.23 -37.76 8.85
CA LEU A 702 -4.22 -37.35 7.85
C LEU A 702 -5.29 -36.42 8.44
N SER A 703 -5.78 -36.72 9.65
CA SER A 703 -6.68 -35.84 10.40
C SER A 703 -6.03 -34.48 10.69
N SER A 704 -4.77 -34.48 11.11
CA SER A 704 -3.99 -33.24 11.31
C SER A 704 -3.81 -32.44 10.02
N MET A 705 -3.56 -33.11 8.88
CA MET A 705 -3.50 -32.45 7.58
C MET A 705 -4.83 -31.81 7.20
N ILE A 706 -5.96 -32.50 7.36
CA ILE A 706 -7.30 -31.96 7.07
C ILE A 706 -7.55 -30.70 7.91
N ASN A 707 -7.29 -30.76 9.22
CA ASN A 707 -7.41 -29.59 10.10
C ASN A 707 -6.51 -28.43 9.65
N THR A 708 -5.29 -28.73 9.17
CA THR A 708 -4.37 -27.72 8.66
C THR A 708 -4.86 -27.11 7.35
N ILE A 709 -5.40 -27.92 6.43
CA ILE A 709 -6.01 -27.46 5.17
C ILE A 709 -7.19 -26.52 5.48
N GLU A 710 -8.06 -26.90 6.41
CA GLU A 710 -9.20 -26.08 6.81
C GLU A 710 -8.79 -24.78 7.49
N TYR A 711 -7.76 -24.84 8.34
CA TYR A 711 -7.15 -23.65 8.94
C TYR A 711 -6.55 -22.71 7.88
N ASP A 712 -5.71 -23.24 6.98
CA ASP A 712 -5.07 -22.45 5.91
C ASP A 712 -6.12 -21.86 4.96
N ARG A 713 -7.20 -22.60 4.64
CA ARG A 713 -8.34 -22.07 3.86
C ARG A 713 -9.04 -20.93 4.57
N ASN A 714 -9.28 -21.05 5.88
CA ASN A 714 -9.88 -19.97 6.66
C ASN A 714 -8.94 -18.74 6.74
N GLN A 715 -7.62 -18.95 6.88
CA GLN A 715 -6.63 -17.88 6.81
C GLN A 715 -6.58 -17.21 5.44
N ASN A 716 -6.67 -17.96 4.35
CA ASN A 716 -6.72 -17.42 2.99
C ASN A 716 -8.00 -16.62 2.74
N LYS A 717 -9.15 -17.07 3.26
CA LYS A 717 -10.38 -16.27 3.25
C LYS A 717 -10.22 -14.97 4.02
N ILE A 718 -9.57 -15.00 5.18
CA ILE A 718 -9.25 -13.79 5.95
C ILE A 718 -8.31 -12.87 5.16
N HIS A 719 -7.26 -13.38 4.53
CA HIS A 719 -6.35 -12.58 3.70
C HIS A 719 -7.08 -11.98 2.49
N SER A 720 -7.93 -12.74 1.80
CA SER A 720 -8.78 -12.22 0.73
C SER A 720 -9.70 -11.09 1.23
N LEU A 721 -10.26 -11.22 2.44
CA LEU A 721 -11.01 -10.13 3.08
C LEU A 721 -10.13 -8.92 3.42
N ILE A 722 -8.89 -9.13 3.86
CA ILE A 722 -7.92 -8.06 4.13
C ILE A 722 -7.55 -7.33 2.83
N ASP A 723 -7.27 -8.05 1.74
CA ASP A 723 -6.99 -7.48 0.42
C ASP A 723 -8.18 -6.66 -0.09
N ARG A 724 -9.41 -7.13 0.14
CA ARG A 724 -10.64 -6.39 -0.16
C ARG A 724 -10.75 -5.11 0.66
N ILE A 725 -10.47 -5.16 1.96
CA ILE A 725 -10.45 -3.98 2.82
C ILE A 725 -9.38 -3.00 2.35
N HIS A 726 -8.20 -3.48 1.98
CA HIS A 726 -7.14 -2.65 1.41
C HIS A 726 -7.56 -2.00 0.09
N PHE A 727 -8.18 -2.75 -0.81
CA PHE A 727 -8.73 -2.21 -2.05
C PHE A 727 -9.77 -1.12 -1.77
N LEU A 728 -10.74 -1.37 -0.89
CA LEU A 728 -11.77 -0.39 -0.51
C LEU A 728 -11.16 0.87 0.14
N ASN A 729 -10.16 0.70 1.02
CA ASN A 729 -9.46 1.83 1.64
C ASN A 729 -8.65 2.64 0.63
N THR A 730 -8.00 1.97 -0.32
CA THR A 730 -7.23 2.61 -1.39
C THR A 730 -8.16 3.38 -2.32
N PHE A 731 -9.29 2.78 -2.68
CA PHE A 731 -10.34 3.41 -3.47
C PHE A 731 -10.91 4.65 -2.77
N GLN A 732 -11.20 4.54 -1.47
CA GLN A 732 -11.66 5.66 -0.65
C GLN A 732 -10.64 6.82 -0.62
N ALA A 733 -9.37 6.53 -0.32
CA ALA A 733 -8.31 7.53 -0.28
C ALA A 733 -8.12 8.24 -1.64
N MET A 734 -8.28 7.51 -2.74
CA MET A 734 -8.19 8.05 -4.09
C MET A 734 -9.35 9.01 -4.39
N ILE A 735 -10.58 8.61 -4.06
CA ILE A 735 -11.78 9.41 -4.30
C ILE A 735 -11.77 10.69 -3.45
N ASP A 736 -11.28 10.63 -2.21
CA ASP A 736 -11.20 11.81 -1.33
C ASP A 736 -10.31 12.95 -1.90
N GLY A 737 -9.39 12.64 -2.81
CA GLY A 737 -8.55 13.62 -3.49
C GLY A 737 -9.19 14.28 -4.73
N LEU A 738 -10.34 13.80 -5.20
CA LEU A 738 -10.97 14.28 -6.44
C LEU A 738 -12.01 15.36 -6.18
N ARG A 739 -11.99 16.41 -7.00
CA ARG A 739 -12.86 17.59 -6.85
C ARG A 739 -13.86 17.80 -7.99
N SER A 740 -13.99 16.87 -8.92
CA SER A 740 -14.97 16.95 -10.00
C SER A 740 -15.79 15.66 -10.08
N ARG A 741 -17.10 15.80 -10.29
CA ARG A 741 -18.02 14.69 -10.54
C ARG A 741 -17.55 13.77 -11.67
N GLU A 742 -17.14 14.34 -12.80
CA GLU A 742 -16.63 13.57 -13.95
C GLU A 742 -15.34 12.84 -13.61
N ALA A 743 -14.45 13.47 -12.84
CA ALA A 743 -13.20 12.84 -12.42
C ALA A 743 -13.45 11.67 -11.45
N ILE A 744 -14.37 11.83 -10.49
CA ILE A 744 -14.78 10.78 -9.55
C ILE A 744 -15.33 9.59 -10.33
N LEU A 745 -16.31 9.80 -11.20
CA LEU A 745 -16.96 8.71 -11.95
C LEU A 745 -15.98 8.02 -12.90
N ARG A 746 -15.26 8.78 -13.72
CA ARG A 746 -14.31 8.22 -14.70
C ARG A 746 -13.23 7.39 -14.02
N LYS A 747 -12.60 7.92 -12.96
CA LYS A 747 -11.50 7.24 -12.28
C LYS A 747 -11.99 6.05 -11.45
N SER A 748 -13.18 6.14 -10.86
CA SER A 748 -13.83 5.02 -10.16
C SER A 748 -14.15 3.86 -11.10
N PHE A 749 -14.78 4.13 -12.25
CA PHE A 749 -15.11 3.08 -13.21
C PHE A 749 -13.88 2.48 -13.88
N THR A 750 -12.84 3.29 -14.12
CA THR A 750 -11.55 2.78 -14.62
C THR A 750 -10.97 1.77 -13.63
N LEU A 751 -10.85 2.12 -12.35
CA LEU A 751 -10.34 1.20 -11.32
C LEU A 751 -11.21 -0.05 -11.14
N ILE A 752 -12.54 0.10 -11.17
CA ILE A 752 -13.46 -1.05 -11.09
C ILE A 752 -13.23 -2.00 -12.26
N THR A 753 -13.05 -1.47 -13.46
CA THR A 753 -12.83 -2.28 -14.68
C THR A 753 -11.44 -2.91 -14.70
N GLU A 754 -10.44 -2.27 -14.10
CA GLU A 754 -9.06 -2.76 -14.04
C GLU A 754 -8.81 -3.78 -12.91
N ASN A 755 -9.52 -3.66 -11.79
CA ASN A 755 -9.27 -4.45 -10.59
C ASN A 755 -10.36 -5.47 -10.28
N LEU A 756 -11.55 -5.34 -10.88
CA LEU A 756 -12.64 -6.31 -10.76
C LEU A 756 -12.94 -6.92 -12.13
N ILE A 757 -13.64 -8.05 -12.15
CA ILE A 757 -13.99 -8.79 -13.36
C ILE A 757 -15.07 -8.11 -14.24
N VAL A 758 -15.35 -6.84 -14.00
CA VAL A 758 -16.36 -6.05 -14.71
C VAL A 758 -15.75 -5.46 -15.98
N GLU A 759 -16.42 -5.60 -17.13
CA GLU A 759 -15.94 -5.07 -18.41
C GLU A 759 -16.68 -3.79 -18.84
N ARG A 760 -17.88 -3.57 -18.31
CA ARG A 760 -18.69 -2.38 -18.57
C ARG A 760 -19.32 -1.88 -17.27
N SER A 761 -19.20 -0.59 -17.04
CA SER A 761 -19.81 0.10 -15.90
C SER A 761 -20.61 1.30 -16.39
N PHE A 762 -21.82 1.50 -15.88
CA PHE A 762 -22.67 2.63 -16.21
C PHE A 762 -23.29 3.21 -14.94
N VAL A 763 -23.54 4.52 -14.97
CA VAL A 763 -24.36 5.20 -13.97
C VAL A 763 -25.46 5.99 -14.64
N VAL A 764 -26.65 5.91 -14.06
CA VAL A 764 -27.82 6.69 -14.45
C VAL A 764 -28.35 7.41 -13.23
N PHE A 765 -28.53 8.72 -13.35
CA PHE A 765 -29.10 9.57 -12.32
C PHE A 765 -30.58 9.75 -12.63
N VAL A 766 -31.44 9.37 -11.68
CA VAL A 766 -32.90 9.52 -11.83
C VAL A 766 -33.33 10.69 -10.95
N SER A 767 -33.81 11.76 -11.58
CA SER A 767 -34.31 12.95 -10.87
C SER A 767 -35.57 12.63 -10.07
N ALA A 768 -35.93 13.51 -9.14
CA ALA A 768 -37.19 13.40 -8.39
C ALA A 768 -38.44 13.39 -9.31
N GLN A 769 -38.35 13.98 -10.50
CA GLN A 769 -39.42 13.96 -11.51
C GLN A 769 -39.40 12.70 -12.40
N GLY A 770 -38.49 11.75 -12.16
CA GLY A 770 -38.34 10.52 -12.94
C GLY A 770 -37.56 10.68 -14.24
N GLU A 771 -36.86 11.80 -14.44
CA GLU A 771 -36.01 12.02 -15.61
C GLU A 771 -34.68 11.29 -15.46
N MET A 772 -34.26 10.55 -16.50
CA MET A 772 -32.96 9.86 -16.53
C MET A 772 -31.90 10.75 -17.16
N ILE A 773 -30.89 11.09 -16.37
CA ILE A 773 -29.71 11.86 -16.74
C ILE A 773 -28.52 10.89 -16.79
N PHE A 774 -27.78 10.93 -17.90
CA PHE A 774 -26.63 10.06 -18.17
C PHE A 774 -25.34 10.81 -17.83
N ASP A 775 -24.30 10.04 -17.48
CA ASP A 775 -22.96 10.60 -17.36
C ASP A 775 -22.42 11.05 -18.72
N SER A 776 -21.65 12.15 -18.73
CA SER A 776 -21.10 12.75 -19.96
C SER A 776 -20.11 11.85 -20.70
N SER A 777 -19.61 10.78 -20.07
CA SER A 777 -18.73 9.79 -20.70
C SER A 777 -19.47 8.74 -21.55
N ILE A 778 -20.80 8.67 -21.48
CA ILE A 778 -21.60 7.75 -22.29
C ILE A 778 -21.87 8.38 -23.65
N ASP A 779 -21.60 7.64 -24.73
CA ASP A 779 -21.91 8.11 -26.09
C ASP A 779 -23.43 8.05 -26.38
N LYS A 780 -23.91 8.90 -27.29
CA LYS A 780 -25.34 9.03 -27.60
C LYS A 780 -26.00 7.75 -28.12
N ASP A 781 -25.27 6.88 -28.82
CA ASP A 781 -25.83 5.60 -29.32
C ASP A 781 -25.99 4.59 -28.18
N SER A 782 -25.07 4.60 -27.21
CA SER A 782 -25.18 3.83 -25.98
C SER A 782 -26.30 4.33 -25.06
N GLU A 783 -26.60 5.64 -25.00
CA GLU A 783 -27.65 6.19 -24.15
C GLU A 783 -29.05 5.58 -24.44
N GLU A 784 -29.46 5.47 -25.70
CA GLU A 784 -30.79 4.98 -26.08
C GLU A 784 -30.95 3.47 -25.78
N LYS A 785 -29.88 2.70 -25.99
CA LYS A 785 -29.78 1.28 -25.64
C LYS A 785 -29.86 1.07 -24.12
N VAL A 786 -29.11 1.87 -23.35
CA VAL A 786 -29.16 1.82 -21.88
C VAL A 786 -30.54 2.23 -21.38
N ARG A 787 -31.17 3.29 -21.91
CA ARG A 787 -32.55 3.68 -21.54
C ARG A 787 -33.54 2.53 -21.69
N SER A 788 -33.43 1.75 -22.76
CA SER A 788 -34.34 0.63 -23.05
C SER A 788 -34.19 -0.50 -22.04
N MET A 789 -32.95 -0.90 -21.76
CA MET A 789 -32.62 -1.88 -20.72
C MET A 789 -33.03 -1.38 -19.33
N MET A 790 -32.84 -0.08 -19.05
CA MET A 790 -33.13 0.51 -17.76
C MET A 790 -34.62 0.50 -17.40
N ARG A 791 -35.54 0.61 -18.36
CA ARG A 791 -36.98 0.49 -18.10
C ARG A 791 -37.38 -0.89 -17.54
N VAL A 792 -36.58 -1.92 -17.83
CA VAL A 792 -36.77 -3.27 -17.27
C VAL A 792 -36.11 -3.36 -15.89
N LEU A 793 -34.83 -3.01 -15.80
CA LEU A 793 -34.06 -3.12 -14.56
C LEU A 793 -34.55 -2.22 -13.42
N LEU A 794 -35.14 -1.05 -13.70
CA LEU A 794 -35.74 -0.21 -12.65
C LEU A 794 -36.93 -0.85 -11.94
N ARG A 795 -37.53 -1.91 -12.49
CA ARG A 795 -38.53 -2.72 -11.79
C ARG A 795 -37.91 -3.60 -10.70
N TYR A 796 -36.58 -3.76 -10.72
CA TYR A 796 -35.78 -4.62 -9.83
C TYR A 796 -34.54 -3.86 -9.28
N PRO A 797 -34.71 -3.06 -8.21
CA PRO A 797 -33.69 -2.11 -7.73
C PRO A 797 -32.38 -2.72 -7.21
N SER A 798 -32.39 -4.01 -6.88
CA SER A 798 -31.18 -4.79 -6.51
C SER A 798 -31.26 -6.11 -7.26
N TYR A 799 -30.52 -6.21 -8.36
CA TYR A 799 -30.63 -7.35 -9.26
C TYR A 799 -29.23 -7.89 -9.58
N PHE A 800 -29.09 -9.20 -9.44
CA PHE A 800 -27.87 -9.94 -9.68
C PHE A 800 -28.19 -11.16 -10.52
N CYS A 801 -27.51 -11.30 -11.65
CA CYS A 801 -27.68 -12.44 -12.55
C CYS A 801 -26.29 -12.92 -13.01
N GLU A 802 -25.93 -14.14 -12.61
CA GLU A 802 -24.68 -14.80 -13.01
C GLU A 802 -24.65 -15.13 -14.51
N GLU A 803 -25.82 -15.36 -15.12
CA GLU A 803 -25.94 -15.71 -16.54
C GLU A 803 -27.22 -15.12 -17.17
N VAL A 804 -27.07 -14.01 -17.90
CA VAL A 804 -28.16 -13.28 -18.58
C VAL A 804 -28.95 -14.16 -19.55
N VAL A 805 -28.34 -15.25 -20.04
CA VAL A 805 -28.98 -16.22 -20.94
C VAL A 805 -30.12 -16.96 -20.23
N GLU A 806 -30.10 -17.07 -18.91
CA GLU A 806 -31.12 -17.77 -18.12
C GLU A 806 -32.36 -16.90 -17.85
N GLU A 807 -32.28 -15.57 -18.07
CA GLU A 807 -33.35 -14.62 -17.73
C GLU A 807 -34.07 -14.07 -18.98
N PRO A 808 -35.31 -14.55 -19.28
CA PRO A 808 -35.99 -14.27 -20.55
C PRO A 808 -36.23 -12.77 -20.82
N GLU A 809 -36.54 -12.00 -19.77
CA GLU A 809 -36.85 -10.57 -19.92
C GLU A 809 -35.62 -9.76 -20.30
N LEU A 810 -34.44 -10.09 -19.74
CA LEU A 810 -33.18 -9.43 -20.08
C LEU A 810 -32.65 -9.85 -21.44
N LYS A 811 -32.90 -11.10 -21.86
CA LYS A 811 -32.53 -11.60 -23.19
C LYS A 811 -33.13 -10.78 -24.34
N VAL A 812 -34.37 -10.30 -24.17
CA VAL A 812 -35.11 -9.53 -25.20
C VAL A 812 -34.60 -8.09 -25.32
N VAL A 813 -34.00 -7.54 -24.26
CA VAL A 813 -33.55 -6.14 -24.21
C VAL A 813 -32.05 -5.97 -23.92
N ASN A 814 -31.22 -7.02 -24.01
CA ASN A 814 -29.76 -6.98 -23.82
C ASN A 814 -29.07 -6.43 -25.08
N PRO A 815 -28.88 -5.10 -25.21
CA PRO A 815 -28.46 -4.47 -26.45
C PRO A 815 -26.95 -4.60 -26.70
N PHE A 816 -26.22 -5.05 -25.67
CA PHE A 816 -24.76 -5.08 -25.61
C PHE A 816 -24.19 -6.50 -25.56
N GLY A 817 -25.02 -7.53 -25.44
CA GLY A 817 -24.58 -8.92 -25.39
C GLY A 817 -23.93 -9.33 -24.06
N PHE A 818 -24.37 -8.74 -22.94
CA PHE A 818 -23.86 -9.09 -21.61
C PHE A 818 -24.09 -10.57 -21.26
N HIS A 819 -23.10 -11.19 -20.62
CA HIS A 819 -23.17 -12.54 -20.08
C HIS A 819 -23.54 -12.56 -18.60
N SER A 820 -23.01 -11.65 -17.78
CA SER A 820 -23.39 -11.48 -16.36
C SER A 820 -23.60 -10.02 -16.02
N VAL A 821 -24.52 -9.72 -15.10
CA VAL A 821 -24.91 -8.34 -14.74
C VAL A 821 -25.18 -8.21 -13.24
N ALA A 822 -24.70 -7.12 -12.67
CA ALA A 822 -25.03 -6.66 -11.33
C ALA A 822 -25.51 -5.21 -11.36
N SER A 823 -26.64 -4.94 -10.74
CA SER A 823 -27.18 -3.58 -10.67
C SER A 823 -27.61 -3.16 -9.28
N PHE A 824 -27.41 -1.88 -8.97
CA PHE A 824 -27.67 -1.28 -7.66
C PHE A 824 -28.41 0.03 -7.79
N VAL A 825 -29.53 0.17 -7.07
CA VAL A 825 -30.19 1.44 -6.81
C VAL A 825 -29.83 1.92 -5.41
N ILE A 826 -29.26 3.12 -5.33
CA ILE A 826 -28.92 3.77 -4.07
C ILE A 826 -29.85 4.96 -3.88
N ASP A 827 -30.65 4.90 -2.82
CA ASP A 827 -31.71 5.84 -2.44
C ASP A 827 -31.30 6.68 -1.22
N GLU A 828 -30.01 7.02 -1.13
CA GLU A 828 -29.45 7.78 0.01
C GLU A 828 -29.28 9.28 -0.27
N SER A 829 -29.61 9.75 -1.49
CA SER A 829 -29.44 11.17 -1.86
C SER A 829 -30.71 12.01 -1.69
N ILE A 830 -30.54 13.26 -1.24
CA ILE A 830 -31.60 14.27 -1.16
C ILE A 830 -32.09 14.70 -2.56
N ARG A 831 -31.37 14.37 -3.64
CA ARG A 831 -31.57 14.91 -5.01
C ARG A 831 -32.07 13.91 -6.05
N GLY A 832 -32.24 12.63 -5.70
CA GLY A 832 -32.73 11.60 -6.62
C GLY A 832 -32.12 10.21 -6.38
N LYS A 833 -32.42 9.25 -7.26
CA LYS A 833 -31.91 7.88 -7.17
C LYS A 833 -30.70 7.71 -8.07
N HIS A 834 -29.66 7.05 -7.56
CA HIS A 834 -28.49 6.69 -8.34
C HIS A 834 -28.56 5.21 -8.72
N PHE A 835 -28.56 4.93 -10.02
CA PHE A 835 -28.53 3.57 -10.55
C PHE A 835 -27.14 3.25 -11.09
N PHE A 836 -26.56 2.14 -10.63
CA PHE A 836 -25.31 1.60 -11.13
C PHE A 836 -25.55 0.27 -11.83
N LEU A 837 -24.91 0.10 -12.99
CA LEU A 837 -24.91 -1.15 -13.75
C LEU A 837 -23.47 -1.60 -13.99
N TYR A 838 -23.16 -2.82 -13.60
CA TYR A 838 -21.89 -3.48 -13.88
C TYR A 838 -22.17 -4.75 -14.68
N ALA A 839 -21.42 -4.95 -15.76
CA ALA A 839 -21.66 -6.06 -16.66
C ALA A 839 -20.37 -6.64 -17.24
N THR A 840 -20.45 -7.91 -17.62
CA THR A 840 -19.42 -8.61 -18.39
C THR A 840 -19.98 -9.06 -19.73
N LEU A 841 -19.14 -9.06 -20.75
CA LEU A 841 -19.39 -9.49 -22.12
C LEU A 841 -18.85 -10.91 -22.37
N SER A 842 -17.85 -11.35 -21.61
CA SER A 842 -17.24 -12.69 -21.74
C SER A 842 -17.93 -13.75 -20.87
N VAL A 843 -18.03 -14.98 -21.40
CA VAL A 843 -18.48 -16.17 -20.66
C VAL A 843 -17.49 -16.57 -19.56
N GLU A 844 -16.22 -16.21 -19.73
CA GLU A 844 -15.10 -16.58 -18.85
C GLU A 844 -14.97 -15.64 -17.63
N ARG A 845 -15.58 -14.44 -17.66
CA ARG A 845 -15.55 -13.46 -16.56
C ARG A 845 -16.98 -13.28 -16.03
N ARG A 846 -17.34 -13.99 -14.96
CA ARG A 846 -18.71 -14.00 -14.39
C ARG A 846 -18.74 -13.30 -13.05
N ILE A 847 -19.59 -12.29 -12.90
CA ILE A 847 -19.78 -11.60 -11.61
C ILE A 847 -20.32 -12.62 -10.60
N GLY A 848 -19.56 -12.89 -9.53
CA GLY A 848 -19.97 -13.78 -8.46
C GLY A 848 -20.66 -13.04 -7.30
N PRO A 849 -21.21 -13.77 -6.31
CA PRO A 849 -21.84 -13.18 -5.14
C PRO A 849 -20.91 -12.27 -4.32
N GLU A 850 -19.61 -12.58 -4.31
CA GLU A 850 -18.61 -11.80 -3.58
C GLU A 850 -18.28 -10.48 -4.30
N ASP A 851 -18.21 -10.49 -5.63
CA ASP A 851 -18.04 -9.28 -6.44
C ASP A 851 -19.26 -8.37 -6.31
N TYR A 852 -20.46 -8.94 -6.28
CA TYR A 852 -21.69 -8.20 -6.06
C TYR A 852 -21.66 -7.39 -4.74
N GLN A 853 -21.12 -7.97 -3.67
CA GLN A 853 -20.97 -7.24 -2.39
C GLN A 853 -19.99 -6.06 -2.50
N ILE A 854 -18.84 -6.27 -3.15
CA ILE A 854 -17.84 -5.20 -3.35
C ILE A 854 -18.43 -4.08 -4.21
N LEU A 855 -19.02 -4.43 -5.35
CA LEU A 855 -19.63 -3.46 -6.27
C LEU A 855 -20.74 -2.66 -5.59
N SER A 856 -21.50 -3.26 -4.67
CA SER A 856 -22.48 -2.54 -3.85
C SER A 856 -21.82 -1.48 -2.97
N LEU A 857 -20.75 -1.84 -2.25
CA LEU A 857 -20.03 -0.93 -1.36
C LEU A 857 -19.36 0.22 -2.14
N LEU A 858 -18.72 -0.09 -3.27
CA LEU A 858 -18.12 0.92 -4.14
C LEU A 858 -19.16 1.91 -4.66
N SER A 859 -20.32 1.40 -5.09
CA SER A 859 -21.42 2.25 -5.57
C SER A 859 -21.85 3.25 -4.48
N LYS A 860 -21.93 2.82 -3.21
CA LYS A 860 -22.23 3.72 -2.07
C LYS A 860 -21.14 4.75 -1.83
N GLN A 861 -19.86 4.34 -1.87
CA GLN A 861 -18.74 5.27 -1.70
C GLN A 861 -18.69 6.33 -2.82
N ILE A 862 -19.00 5.93 -4.07
CA ILE A 862 -19.10 6.87 -5.18
C ILE A 862 -20.22 7.89 -4.92
N VAL A 863 -21.41 7.44 -4.51
CA VAL A 863 -22.54 8.34 -4.20
C VAL A 863 -22.16 9.34 -3.10
N PHE A 864 -21.60 8.85 -1.99
CA PHE A 864 -21.16 9.71 -0.88
C PHE A 864 -20.14 10.76 -1.33
N ALA A 865 -19.18 10.38 -2.18
CA ALA A 865 -18.19 11.30 -2.70
C ALA A 865 -18.78 12.36 -3.63
N LEU A 866 -19.75 12.00 -4.47
CA LEU A 866 -20.47 12.94 -5.32
C LEU A 866 -21.28 13.95 -4.49
N GLU A 867 -21.91 13.51 -3.40
CA GLU A 867 -22.64 14.40 -2.49
C GLU A 867 -21.72 15.37 -1.77
N LYS A 868 -20.61 14.86 -1.22
CA LYS A 868 -19.56 15.67 -0.58
C LYS A 868 -19.01 16.73 -1.55
N ASN A 869 -18.81 16.37 -2.82
CA ASN A 869 -18.33 17.30 -3.83
C ASN A 869 -19.30 18.46 -4.09
N ASN A 870 -20.58 18.16 -4.29
CA ASN A 870 -21.62 19.18 -4.48
C ASN A 870 -21.72 20.13 -3.27
N LEU A 871 -21.62 19.58 -2.05
CA LEU A 871 -21.65 20.39 -0.82
C LEU A 871 -20.46 21.36 -0.73
N TYR A 872 -19.27 20.96 -1.19
CA TYR A 872 -18.12 21.86 -1.24
C TYR A 872 -18.30 23.00 -2.25
N GLU A 873 -18.88 22.73 -3.42
CA GLU A 873 -19.16 23.78 -4.41
C GLU A 873 -20.14 24.81 -3.86
N GLU A 874 -21.20 24.38 -3.17
CA GLU A 874 -22.17 25.27 -2.53
C GLU A 874 -21.52 26.14 -1.44
N LEU A 875 -20.71 25.53 -0.57
CA LEU A 875 -20.00 26.24 0.48
C LEU A 875 -19.00 27.27 -0.09
N GLU A 876 -18.33 26.95 -1.19
CA GLU A 876 -17.39 27.85 -1.84
C GLU A 876 -18.09 29.06 -2.47
N ASN A 877 -19.25 28.84 -3.10
CA ASN A 877 -20.09 29.92 -3.62
C ASN A 877 -20.58 30.85 -2.49
N GLU A 878 -21.11 30.29 -1.41
CA GLU A 878 -21.58 31.08 -0.26
C GLU A 878 -20.45 31.89 0.39
N ARG A 879 -19.26 31.29 0.52
CA ARG A 879 -18.07 32.00 1.03
C ARG A 879 -17.69 33.18 0.12
N ASN A 880 -17.70 32.98 -1.20
CA ASN A 880 -17.35 34.03 -2.14
C ASN A 880 -18.36 35.19 -2.11
N ASP A 881 -19.66 34.88 -1.96
CA ASP A 881 -20.71 35.89 -1.79
C ASP A 881 -20.52 36.71 -0.50
N LEU A 882 -20.19 36.06 0.61
CA LEU A 882 -19.91 36.74 1.88
C LEU A 882 -18.70 37.68 1.79
N LEU A 883 -17.60 37.20 1.18
CA LEU A 883 -16.41 38.03 0.97
C LEU A 883 -16.71 39.25 0.09
N HIS A 884 -17.54 39.09 -0.93
CA HIS A 884 -17.95 40.20 -1.79
C HIS A 884 -18.77 41.24 -1.01
N ARG A 885 -19.73 40.81 -0.18
CA ARG A 885 -20.55 41.71 0.65
C ARG A 885 -19.72 42.48 1.68
N ASN A 886 -18.81 41.81 2.39
CA ASN A 886 -17.94 42.48 3.35
C ASN A 886 -17.09 43.57 2.68
N LYS A 887 -16.54 43.28 1.50
CA LYS A 887 -15.76 44.27 0.75
C LYS A 887 -16.59 45.50 0.34
N ILE A 888 -17.88 45.34 0.06
CA ILE A 888 -18.77 46.47 -0.24
C ILE A 888 -18.93 47.33 1.02
N ILE A 889 -19.24 46.72 2.17
CA ILE A 889 -19.41 47.42 3.45
C ILE A 889 -18.14 48.19 3.83
N ASP A 890 -16.96 47.56 3.72
CA ASP A 890 -15.68 48.20 4.02
C ASP A 890 -15.44 49.46 3.16
N ASN A 891 -15.78 49.40 1.87
CA ASN A 891 -15.65 50.54 0.96
C ASN A 891 -16.65 51.67 1.30
N GLU A 892 -17.87 51.32 1.69
CA GLU A 892 -18.90 52.30 2.11
C GLU A 892 -18.48 53.04 3.38
N LEU A 893 -17.93 52.32 4.37
CA LEU A 893 -17.43 52.92 5.60
C LEU A 893 -16.17 53.79 5.38
N GLU A 894 -15.25 53.37 4.51
CA GLU A 894 -14.11 54.21 4.08
C GLU A 894 -14.56 55.52 3.41
N MET A 895 -15.63 55.46 2.61
CA MET A 895 -16.20 56.66 1.99
C MET A 895 -16.84 57.58 3.05
N ALA A 896 -17.57 57.02 4.01
CA ALA A 896 -18.15 57.77 5.12
C ALA A 896 -17.07 58.46 5.96
N LYS A 897 -15.96 57.76 6.26
CA LYS A 897 -14.78 58.33 6.96
C LYS A 897 -14.26 59.59 6.28
N LYS A 898 -14.07 59.53 4.97
CA LYS A 898 -13.60 60.67 4.17
C LYS A 898 -14.56 61.86 4.22
N ILE A 899 -15.88 61.61 4.26
CA ILE A 899 -16.88 62.66 4.38
C ILE A 899 -16.79 63.32 5.75
N GLN A 900 -16.71 62.54 6.83
CA GLN A 900 -16.64 63.06 8.20
C GLN A 900 -15.37 63.91 8.45
N LEU A 901 -14.19 63.43 8.02
CA LEU A 901 -12.94 64.20 8.15
C LEU A 901 -12.98 65.53 7.38
N ASN A 902 -13.81 65.63 6.32
CA ASN A 902 -13.99 66.89 5.59
C ASN A 902 -14.93 67.89 6.29
N MET A 903 -15.69 67.47 7.31
CA MET A 903 -16.56 68.37 8.08
C MET A 903 -15.79 69.16 9.14
N ILE A 904 -14.66 68.62 9.58
CA ILE A 904 -13.75 69.23 10.54
C ILE A 904 -12.93 70.35 9.85
N PRO A 905 -12.60 71.46 10.54
CA PRO A 905 -11.72 72.48 10.00
C PRO A 905 -10.43 71.90 9.42
N ARG A 906 -9.97 72.42 8.27
CA ARG A 906 -8.71 72.01 7.62
C ARG A 906 -7.53 72.92 7.93
N HIS A 907 -7.82 74.13 8.39
CA HIS A 907 -6.83 75.15 8.69
C HIS A 907 -7.20 75.86 9.98
N SER A 908 -6.18 76.26 10.73
CA SER A 908 -6.35 77.13 11.87
C SER A 908 -6.87 78.51 11.43
N PRO A 909 -7.85 79.10 12.13
CA PRO A 909 -8.45 80.39 11.75
C PRO A 909 -7.50 81.59 11.99
N ARG A 910 -6.46 81.44 12.82
CA ARG A 910 -5.51 82.52 13.15
C ARG A 910 -4.17 81.93 13.64
N PRO A 911 -3.02 82.58 13.39
CA PRO A 911 -1.76 82.23 14.04
C PRO A 911 -1.91 82.22 15.58
N GLY A 912 -1.40 81.18 16.23
CA GLY A 912 -1.59 80.96 17.68
C GLY A 912 -2.72 80.00 18.03
N ILE A 913 -3.55 79.58 17.06
CA ILE A 913 -4.52 78.48 17.24
C ILE A 913 -3.98 77.23 16.54
N ALA A 914 -4.04 76.09 17.21
CA ALA A 914 -3.72 74.78 16.65
C ALA A 914 -4.73 73.74 17.17
N TYR A 915 -4.89 72.64 16.44
CA TYR A 915 -5.74 71.53 16.88
C TYR A 915 -5.16 70.17 16.46
N PHE A 916 -5.57 69.13 17.16
CA PHE A 916 -5.27 67.73 16.90
C PHE A 916 -6.56 66.93 17.00
N TYR A 917 -6.81 66.04 16.03
CA TYR A 917 -8.00 65.19 16.00
C TYR A 917 -7.63 63.79 15.50
N LEU A 918 -7.95 62.78 16.31
CA LEU A 918 -7.70 61.37 16.01
C LEU A 918 -8.95 60.54 16.36
N PRO A 919 -9.69 60.03 15.36
CA PRO A 919 -10.84 59.17 15.63
C PRO A 919 -10.41 57.73 15.99
N MET A 920 -11.17 57.09 16.88
CA MET A 920 -10.96 55.72 17.37
C MET A 920 -11.24 54.67 16.28
N GLU A 921 -12.37 54.78 15.59
CA GLU A 921 -12.82 53.85 14.55
C GLU A 921 -12.71 54.48 13.14
N GLN A 922 -13.33 53.85 12.13
CA GLN A 922 -13.51 54.47 10.82
C GLN A 922 -14.37 55.74 10.89
N LEU A 923 -15.19 55.92 11.93
CA LEU A 923 -16.08 57.06 12.13
C LEU A 923 -16.13 57.45 13.63
N GLY A 924 -15.90 58.73 13.93
CA GLY A 924 -15.85 59.27 15.31
C GLY A 924 -17.15 59.92 15.82
N GLY A 925 -17.32 60.03 17.13
CA GLY A 925 -18.33 60.83 17.82
C GLY A 925 -17.88 62.26 18.15
N ASP A 926 -16.57 62.51 18.24
CA ASP A 926 -16.02 63.83 18.54
C ASP A 926 -16.15 64.80 17.35
N PHE A 927 -16.48 66.05 17.64
CA PHE A 927 -16.59 67.12 16.64
C PHE A 927 -16.18 68.48 17.19
N PHE A 928 -15.51 69.29 16.37
CA PHE A 928 -15.22 70.68 16.71
C PHE A 928 -15.28 71.59 15.48
N ASP A 929 -15.46 72.89 15.71
CA ASP A 929 -15.47 73.90 14.66
C ASP A 929 -14.95 75.26 15.15
N PHE A 930 -14.47 76.07 14.22
CA PHE A 930 -14.08 77.45 14.46
C PHE A 930 -15.02 78.40 13.71
N ILE A 931 -15.67 79.31 14.45
CA ILE A 931 -16.67 80.22 13.92
C ILE A 931 -16.13 81.65 13.97
N GLN A 932 -15.98 82.32 12.83
CA GLN A 932 -15.47 83.70 12.78
C GLN A 932 -16.59 84.71 13.12
N ILE A 933 -16.42 85.51 14.18
CA ILE A 933 -17.46 86.40 14.76
C ILE A 933 -17.02 87.88 14.64
N GLY A 934 -16.43 88.23 13.49
CA GLY A 934 -15.77 89.53 13.25
C GLY A 934 -14.24 89.41 13.14
N PRO A 935 -13.49 90.52 13.01
CA PRO A 935 -12.05 90.46 12.70
C PRO A 935 -11.17 89.94 13.85
N ASP A 936 -11.52 90.22 15.10
CA ASP A 936 -10.74 89.84 16.29
C ASP A 936 -11.51 88.97 17.29
N ARG A 937 -12.63 88.35 16.86
CA ARG A 937 -13.42 87.43 17.69
C ARG A 937 -13.58 86.07 17.01
N ILE A 938 -13.24 85.00 17.71
CA ILE A 938 -13.33 83.62 17.21
C ILE A 938 -14.15 82.79 18.22
N GLY A 939 -15.19 82.15 17.71
CA GLY A 939 -15.94 81.10 18.40
C GLY A 939 -15.24 79.75 18.26
N VAL A 940 -15.15 79.01 19.36
CA VAL A 940 -14.60 77.66 19.44
C VAL A 940 -15.72 76.76 19.94
N PHE A 941 -16.18 75.88 19.08
CA PHE A 941 -17.17 74.86 19.40
C PHE A 941 -16.46 73.51 19.48
N ILE A 942 -16.68 72.76 20.55
CA ILE A 942 -16.19 71.38 20.71
C ILE A 942 -17.30 70.54 21.34
N SER A 943 -17.45 69.31 20.88
CA SER A 943 -18.48 68.39 21.36
C SER A 943 -18.05 66.94 21.23
N ASP A 944 -18.64 66.11 22.08
CA ASP A 944 -18.57 64.65 22.01
C ASP A 944 -20.00 64.09 21.97
N VAL A 945 -20.24 63.12 21.09
CA VAL A 945 -21.51 62.41 20.93
C VAL A 945 -21.36 61.02 21.55
N SER A 946 -22.20 60.70 22.53
CA SER A 946 -22.19 59.39 23.18
C SER A 946 -22.35 58.25 22.15
N GLY A 947 -21.54 57.21 22.27
CA GLY A 947 -21.53 56.06 21.36
C GLY A 947 -20.54 56.21 20.20
N HIS A 948 -20.38 55.19 19.35
CA HIS A 948 -19.38 55.18 18.29
C HIS A 948 -19.96 54.72 16.93
N GLY A 949 -19.15 54.84 15.88
CA GLY A 949 -19.49 54.37 14.53
C GLY A 949 -20.50 55.23 13.78
N VAL A 950 -21.23 54.61 12.86
CA VAL A 950 -22.13 55.31 11.91
C VAL A 950 -23.18 56.22 12.59
N PRO A 951 -23.89 55.79 13.65
CA PRO A 951 -24.90 56.65 14.30
C PRO A 951 -24.31 57.93 14.91
N ALA A 952 -23.16 57.86 15.59
CA ALA A 952 -22.51 59.02 16.19
C ALA A 952 -22.00 60.00 15.12
N ALA A 953 -21.43 59.49 14.02
CA ALA A 953 -21.01 60.31 12.89
C ALA A 953 -22.16 61.03 12.16
N PHE A 954 -23.37 60.43 12.14
CA PHE A 954 -24.55 61.13 11.62
C PHE A 954 -24.95 62.31 12.52
N VAL A 955 -24.87 62.15 13.84
CA VAL A 955 -25.18 63.23 14.78
C VAL A 955 -24.17 64.38 14.67
N THR A 956 -22.87 64.09 14.55
CA THR A 956 -21.84 65.14 14.30
C THR A 956 -22.11 65.90 13.01
N SER A 957 -22.58 65.22 11.96
CA SER A 957 -23.02 65.86 10.71
C SER A 957 -24.22 66.80 10.91
N MET A 958 -25.18 66.43 11.77
CA MET A 958 -26.30 67.30 12.13
C MET A 958 -25.85 68.54 12.90
N ILE A 959 -24.89 68.38 13.83
CA ILE A 959 -24.28 69.51 14.55
C ILE A 959 -23.60 70.48 13.58
N LYS A 960 -22.77 69.96 12.65
CA LYS A 960 -22.13 70.79 11.61
C LYS A 960 -23.16 71.55 10.78
N SER A 961 -24.23 70.87 10.36
CA SER A 961 -25.32 71.50 9.59
C SER A 961 -26.01 72.60 10.39
N PHE A 962 -26.26 72.40 11.69
CA PHE A 962 -26.84 73.42 12.56
C PHE A 962 -25.92 74.64 12.68
N ILE A 963 -24.62 74.42 12.93
CA ILE A 963 -23.62 75.49 13.05
C ILE A 963 -23.56 76.32 11.77
N LEU A 964 -23.66 75.71 10.59
CA LEU A 964 -23.66 76.46 9.32
C LEU A 964 -24.93 77.27 9.08
N GLN A 965 -26.04 76.94 9.72
CA GLN A 965 -27.36 77.56 9.47
C GLN A 965 -27.76 78.59 10.53
N THR A 966 -27.29 78.45 11.77
CA THR A 966 -27.66 79.37 12.85
C THR A 966 -27.11 80.78 12.58
N THR A 967 -27.82 81.81 13.03
CA THR A 967 -27.39 83.22 12.96
C THR A 967 -26.93 83.76 14.32
N LEU A 968 -27.02 82.94 15.37
CA LEU A 968 -26.77 83.32 16.76
C LEU A 968 -25.35 82.92 17.21
N HIS A 969 -24.36 83.20 16.39
CA HIS A 969 -22.97 82.88 16.73
C HIS A 969 -22.44 83.73 17.89
N ASP A 970 -22.97 84.94 18.07
CA ASP A 970 -22.46 85.89 19.05
C ASP A 970 -22.88 85.56 20.49
N ASP A 971 -23.83 84.67 20.75
CA ASP A 971 -24.31 84.34 22.11
C ASP A 971 -24.16 82.84 22.43
N PRO A 972 -23.17 82.45 23.27
CA PRO A 972 -22.90 81.03 23.50
C PRO A 972 -24.05 80.23 24.09
N ALA A 973 -24.70 80.75 25.13
CA ALA A 973 -25.82 80.09 25.78
C ALA A 973 -27.02 79.91 24.84
N GLN A 974 -27.34 80.95 24.08
CA GLN A 974 -28.46 80.91 23.14
C GLN A 974 -28.19 79.93 21.97
N MET A 975 -26.94 79.85 21.51
CA MET A 975 -26.52 78.90 20.49
C MET A 975 -26.71 77.45 20.96
N LEU A 976 -26.22 77.09 22.15
CA LEU A 976 -26.40 75.75 22.71
C LEU A 976 -27.88 75.42 22.98
N GLN A 977 -28.67 76.42 23.40
CA GLN A 977 -30.10 76.24 23.64
C GLN A 977 -30.86 75.90 22.36
N GLN A 978 -30.56 76.58 21.25
CA GLN A 978 -31.13 76.27 19.94
C GLN A 978 -30.63 74.93 19.38
N LEU A 979 -29.37 74.58 19.62
CA LEU A 979 -28.83 73.28 19.23
C LEU A 979 -29.57 72.15 19.96
N ASN A 980 -29.80 72.29 21.28
CA ASN A 980 -30.61 71.36 22.05
C ASN A 980 -32.05 71.25 21.54
N GLN A 981 -32.70 72.38 21.25
CA GLN A 981 -34.05 72.37 20.69
C GLN A 981 -34.13 71.67 19.33
N SER A 982 -33.08 71.80 18.51
CA SER A 982 -33.03 71.21 17.16
C SER A 982 -32.75 69.71 17.19
N LEU A 983 -31.97 69.24 18.16
CA LEU A 983 -31.53 67.84 18.24
C LEU A 983 -32.31 66.99 19.24
N PHE A 984 -33.12 67.58 20.12
CA PHE A 984 -33.96 66.84 21.08
C PHE A 984 -34.89 65.86 20.34
N ASN A 985 -34.85 64.57 20.73
CA ASN A 985 -35.52 63.44 20.07
C ASN A 985 -35.08 63.11 18.63
N GLN A 986 -34.03 63.74 18.09
CA GLN A 986 -33.50 63.46 16.75
C GLN A 986 -32.22 62.60 16.76
N THR A 987 -31.65 62.34 17.93
CA THR A 987 -30.34 61.68 18.11
C THR A 987 -30.44 60.16 18.37
N ALA A 988 -31.60 59.54 18.14
CA ALA A 988 -31.83 58.10 18.34
C ALA A 988 -31.41 57.56 19.73
N GLY A 989 -31.49 58.40 20.77
CA GLY A 989 -31.11 58.05 22.15
C GLY A 989 -29.67 58.39 22.53
N LEU A 990 -28.85 58.88 21.59
CA LEU A 990 -27.53 59.43 21.88
C LEU A 990 -27.66 60.84 22.48
N PHE A 991 -26.74 61.22 23.36
CA PHE A 991 -26.63 62.57 23.90
C PHE A 991 -25.31 63.21 23.49
N ILE A 992 -25.22 64.53 23.62
CA ILE A 992 -24.07 65.30 23.14
C ILE A 992 -23.58 66.19 24.27
N THR A 993 -22.31 66.06 24.65
CA THR A 993 -21.66 67.07 25.50
C THR A 993 -21.08 68.14 24.58
N ALA A 994 -21.24 69.43 24.91
CA ALA A 994 -20.66 70.50 24.08
C ALA A 994 -20.17 71.71 24.89
N PHE A 995 -19.10 72.32 24.44
CA PHE A 995 -18.61 73.62 24.92
C PHE A 995 -18.56 74.60 23.75
N TYR A 996 -19.10 75.80 23.96
CA TYR A 996 -18.98 76.89 22.99
C TYR A 996 -18.47 78.16 23.65
N GLY A 997 -17.36 78.70 23.15
CA GLY A 997 -16.72 79.90 23.70
C GLY A 997 -16.27 80.87 22.62
N ILE A 998 -16.46 82.16 22.86
CA ILE A 998 -16.07 83.26 21.99
C ILE A 998 -14.89 83.99 22.64
N ILE A 999 -13.75 83.96 21.96
CA ILE A 999 -12.53 84.64 22.38
C ILE A 999 -12.46 85.96 21.63
N ASP A 1000 -12.45 87.07 22.38
CA ASP A 1000 -12.16 88.40 21.87
C ASP A 1000 -10.69 88.72 22.13
N PHE A 1001 -9.87 88.66 21.08
CA PHE A 1001 -8.44 88.95 21.15
C PHE A 1001 -8.14 90.44 21.35
N SER A 1002 -9.08 91.32 21.01
CA SER A 1002 -8.92 92.77 21.20
C SER A 1002 -9.29 93.19 22.62
N GLY A 1003 -10.38 92.63 23.15
CA GLY A 1003 -10.88 92.87 24.50
C GLY A 1003 -10.21 91.98 25.56
N LEU A 1004 -9.44 90.98 25.14
CA LEU A 1004 -8.85 89.94 26.00
C LEU A 1004 -9.89 89.30 26.92
N THR A 1005 -10.97 88.77 26.35
CA THR A 1005 -12.02 88.07 27.11
C THR A 1005 -12.43 86.78 26.44
N LEU A 1006 -12.82 85.78 27.25
CA LEU A 1006 -13.51 84.58 26.79
C LEU A 1006 -14.91 84.58 27.37
N ARG A 1007 -15.93 84.64 26.51
CA ARG A 1007 -17.34 84.45 26.87
C ARG A 1007 -17.80 83.07 26.42
N PHE A 1008 -18.36 82.24 27.30
CA PHE A 1008 -18.65 80.84 26.99
C PHE A 1008 -19.92 80.33 27.68
N ALA A 1009 -20.41 79.19 27.18
CA ALA A 1009 -21.42 78.35 27.82
C ALA A 1009 -21.01 76.88 27.68
N ASN A 1010 -21.41 76.05 28.65
CA ASN A 1010 -21.07 74.63 28.66
C ASN A 1010 -22.32 73.76 28.86
N ALA A 1011 -22.50 72.80 27.94
CA ALA A 1011 -23.53 71.77 27.95
C ALA A 1011 -22.95 70.41 28.37
N GLY A 1012 -22.40 70.35 29.58
CA GLY A 1012 -21.92 69.10 30.20
C GLY A 1012 -20.59 68.56 29.66
N HIS A 1013 -19.85 69.33 28.86
CA HIS A 1013 -18.53 68.96 28.33
C HIS A 1013 -17.39 69.27 29.31
N ASN A 1014 -16.19 68.75 29.03
CA ASN A 1014 -15.00 69.03 29.83
C ASN A 1014 -14.67 70.53 29.84
N MET A 1015 -14.29 71.04 31.01
CA MET A 1015 -13.89 72.44 31.15
C MET A 1015 -12.48 72.65 30.58
N PRO A 1016 -12.27 73.64 29.71
CA PRO A 1016 -10.96 73.86 29.11
C PRO A 1016 -9.89 74.15 30.18
N PHE A 1017 -8.68 73.64 29.96
CA PHE A 1017 -7.53 74.02 30.76
C PHE A 1017 -7.06 75.42 30.37
N PHE A 1018 -6.56 76.14 31.38
CA PHE A 1018 -6.16 77.53 31.32
C PHE A 1018 -4.76 77.66 31.93
N LEU A 1019 -3.77 78.04 31.12
CA LEU A 1019 -2.41 78.30 31.56
C LEU A 1019 -2.11 79.79 31.53
N ARG A 1020 -1.59 80.29 32.65
CA ARG A 1020 -1.15 81.67 32.80
C ARG A 1020 0.19 81.71 33.53
N LYS A 1021 1.03 82.69 33.18
CA LYS A 1021 2.25 82.98 33.93
C LYS A 1021 2.06 84.18 34.85
N GLU A 1022 2.07 83.94 36.16
CA GLU A 1022 2.03 85.00 37.18
C GLU A 1022 3.30 84.95 38.03
N LYS A 1023 3.93 86.12 38.25
CA LYS A 1023 5.12 86.28 39.11
C LYS A 1023 6.30 85.32 38.78
N GLY A 1024 6.42 84.90 37.52
CA GLY A 1024 7.51 84.04 37.05
C GLY A 1024 7.19 82.54 37.05
N GLU A 1025 6.07 82.12 37.62
CA GLU A 1025 5.60 80.73 37.68
C GLU A 1025 4.42 80.52 36.73
N VAL A 1026 4.36 79.36 36.07
CA VAL A 1026 3.25 78.98 35.18
C VAL A 1026 2.25 78.18 36.00
N THR A 1027 1.02 78.68 36.09
CA THR A 1027 -0.09 78.01 36.79
C THR A 1027 -1.06 77.40 35.79
N LEU A 1028 -1.43 76.14 36.01
CA LEU A 1028 -2.50 75.43 35.31
C LEU A 1028 -3.76 75.43 36.18
N THR A 1029 -4.88 75.88 35.63
CA THR A 1029 -6.21 75.77 36.25
C THR A 1029 -7.24 75.36 35.19
N GLN A 1030 -8.39 74.81 35.58
CA GLN A 1030 -9.55 74.75 34.68
C GLN A 1030 -10.31 76.08 34.74
N ILE A 1031 -10.99 76.44 33.65
CA ILE A 1031 -11.85 77.63 33.65
C ILE A 1031 -12.92 77.48 34.74
N PRO A 1032 -13.05 78.43 35.68
CA PRO A 1032 -14.06 78.36 36.72
C PRO A 1032 -15.45 78.47 36.09
N SER A 1033 -16.34 77.55 36.44
CA SER A 1033 -17.74 77.58 36.06
C SER A 1033 -18.62 77.65 37.29
N TYR A 1034 -19.55 78.61 37.31
CA TYR A 1034 -20.54 78.74 38.37
C TYR A 1034 -21.83 77.98 38.06
N HIS A 1035 -22.02 77.56 36.81
CA HIS A 1035 -23.18 76.82 36.31
C HIS A 1035 -22.79 75.83 35.19
N ASN A 1036 -23.01 74.52 35.41
CA ASN A 1036 -22.87 73.50 34.37
C ASN A 1036 -24.26 73.14 33.83
N GLY A 1037 -24.47 73.42 32.53
CA GLY A 1037 -25.67 73.02 31.81
C GLY A 1037 -25.72 71.51 31.58
N MET A 1038 -26.89 70.99 31.24
CA MET A 1038 -27.09 69.56 30.93
C MET A 1038 -26.63 69.21 29.50
N PRO A 1039 -26.20 67.96 29.24
CA PRO A 1039 -25.91 67.53 27.87
C PRO A 1039 -27.09 67.72 26.92
N ILE A 1040 -26.77 68.04 25.68
CA ILE A 1040 -27.71 68.27 24.58
C ILE A 1040 -28.38 66.94 24.21
N GLY A 1041 -29.69 66.97 23.96
CA GLY A 1041 -30.50 65.82 23.56
C GLY A 1041 -31.10 65.02 24.71
N VAL A 1042 -30.72 65.28 25.97
CA VAL A 1042 -31.22 64.54 27.15
C VAL A 1042 -32.56 65.07 27.66
N PHE A 1043 -32.69 66.39 27.77
CA PHE A 1043 -33.90 67.06 28.28
C PHE A 1043 -34.34 68.15 27.30
N SER A 1044 -35.64 68.38 27.21
CA SER A 1044 -36.17 69.51 26.45
C SER A 1044 -35.79 70.84 27.11
N THR A 1045 -35.81 71.93 26.36
CA THR A 1045 -35.52 73.27 26.89
C THR A 1045 -36.42 73.65 28.07
N GLN A 1046 -37.68 73.22 28.05
CA GLN A 1046 -38.62 73.48 29.15
C GLN A 1046 -38.24 72.69 30.42
N GLU A 1047 -37.91 71.41 30.29
CA GLU A 1047 -37.50 70.58 31.43
C GLU A 1047 -36.21 71.10 32.07
N MET A 1048 -35.26 71.59 31.27
CA MET A 1048 -34.04 72.23 31.78
C MET A 1048 -34.33 73.52 32.57
N ALA A 1049 -35.28 74.33 32.09
CA ALA A 1049 -35.75 75.53 32.80
C ALA A 1049 -36.41 75.18 34.14
N ASP A 1050 -37.24 74.14 34.17
CA ASP A 1050 -37.95 73.70 35.37
C ASP A 1050 -37.00 73.26 36.49
N ILE A 1051 -35.85 72.65 36.15
CA ILE A 1051 -34.81 72.22 37.11
C ILE A 1051 -33.70 73.26 37.33
N LYS A 1052 -33.81 74.46 36.74
CA LYS A 1052 -32.80 75.54 36.78
C LYS A 1052 -31.40 75.10 36.32
N ARG A 1053 -31.36 74.39 35.19
CA ARG A 1053 -30.13 73.90 34.55
C ARG A 1053 -30.04 74.34 33.08
N GLU A 1054 -30.52 75.54 32.78
CA GLU A 1054 -30.38 76.16 31.46
C GLU A 1054 -28.92 76.51 31.16
N PHE A 1055 -28.61 76.73 29.88
CA PHE A 1055 -27.29 77.22 29.48
C PHE A 1055 -27.16 78.70 29.85
N GLU A 1056 -26.03 79.08 30.45
CA GLU A 1056 -25.77 80.45 30.88
C GLU A 1056 -24.43 80.95 30.35
N ASN A 1057 -24.40 82.23 29.94
CA ASN A 1057 -23.18 82.88 29.49
C ASN A 1057 -22.32 83.26 30.68
N GLN A 1058 -21.09 82.75 30.69
CA GLN A 1058 -20.05 83.10 31.64
C GLN A 1058 -18.93 83.83 30.92
N GLN A 1059 -18.19 84.68 31.63
CA GLN A 1059 -17.11 85.46 31.04
C GLN A 1059 -15.90 85.52 31.96
N ILE A 1060 -14.71 85.30 31.40
CA ILE A 1060 -13.43 85.47 32.09
C ILE A 1060 -12.53 86.45 31.34
N ALA A 1061 -11.65 87.10 32.10
CA ALA A 1061 -10.63 87.99 31.55
C ALA A 1061 -9.35 87.22 31.21
N LEU A 1062 -8.86 87.41 30.00
CA LEU A 1062 -7.62 86.85 29.48
C LEU A 1062 -6.49 87.88 29.62
N ALA A 1063 -5.26 87.40 29.58
CA ALA A 1063 -4.05 88.19 29.48
C ALA A 1063 -3.27 87.74 28.24
N LYS A 1064 -2.39 88.63 27.77
CA LYS A 1064 -1.45 88.28 26.70
C LYS A 1064 -0.54 87.15 27.17
N ASP A 1065 -0.30 86.18 26.30
CA ASP A 1065 0.48 84.96 26.52
C ASP A 1065 -0.20 83.90 27.40
N ASP A 1066 -1.52 84.03 27.61
CA ASP A 1066 -2.35 82.95 28.15
C ASP A 1066 -2.55 81.84 27.09
N LYS A 1067 -2.62 80.58 27.54
CA LYS A 1067 -2.98 79.44 26.69
C LYS A 1067 -4.26 78.77 27.17
N LEU A 1068 -5.20 78.62 26.27
CA LEU A 1068 -6.45 77.87 26.46
C LEU A 1068 -6.33 76.51 25.76
N ILE A 1069 -6.78 75.45 26.43
CA ILE A 1069 -6.76 74.09 25.89
C ILE A 1069 -8.15 73.49 26.02
N PHE A 1070 -8.81 73.27 24.88
CA PHE A 1070 -10.09 72.59 24.79
C PHE A 1070 -9.80 71.14 24.40
N TYR A 1071 -10.51 70.19 25.00
CA TYR A 1071 -10.23 68.77 24.80
C TYR A 1071 -11.46 67.92 25.04
N THR A 1072 -11.49 66.75 24.41
CA THR A 1072 -12.45 65.67 24.69
C THR A 1072 -11.86 64.67 25.67
N ASP A 1073 -12.71 63.87 26.31
CA ASP A 1073 -12.34 62.94 27.39
C ASP A 1073 -11.37 61.85 26.95
N GLY A 1074 -11.31 61.48 25.66
CA GLY A 1074 -10.27 60.59 25.14
C GLY A 1074 -8.83 61.05 25.41
N LEU A 1075 -8.59 62.35 25.66
CA LEU A 1075 -7.31 62.84 26.17
C LEU A 1075 -7.09 62.48 27.64
N THR A 1076 -8.07 62.77 28.50
CA THR A 1076 -7.94 62.66 29.96
C THR A 1076 -8.06 61.23 30.44
N GLU A 1077 -8.97 60.45 29.85
CA GLU A 1077 -9.33 59.07 30.22
C GLU A 1077 -8.45 58.01 29.55
N ALA A 1078 -7.50 58.40 28.71
CA ALA A 1078 -6.53 57.47 28.15
C ALA A 1078 -5.82 56.70 29.27
N ILE A 1079 -5.80 55.37 29.17
CA ILE A 1079 -5.20 54.48 30.18
C ILE A 1079 -3.91 53.84 29.65
N ASN A 1080 -2.97 53.52 30.53
CA ASN A 1080 -1.74 52.82 30.13
C ASN A 1080 -1.98 51.30 29.93
N ILE A 1081 -1.71 50.74 28.73
CA ILE A 1081 -1.89 49.28 28.46
C ILE A 1081 -0.83 48.37 29.11
N MET A 1082 0.29 48.92 29.57
CA MET A 1082 1.40 48.17 30.17
C MET A 1082 1.30 48.07 31.70
N SER A 1083 0.28 48.67 32.32
CA SER A 1083 0.09 48.61 33.77
C SER A 1083 -0.48 47.24 34.16
N PRO A 1084 0.15 46.48 35.08
CA PRO A 1084 -0.32 45.15 35.46
C PRO A 1084 -1.73 45.20 36.05
N ASP A 1085 -2.64 44.37 35.52
CA ASP A 1085 -4.01 44.18 35.99
C ASP A 1085 -4.08 43.85 37.50
N SER A 1086 -4.25 44.88 38.33
CA SER A 1086 -4.77 44.75 39.70
C SER A 1086 -5.72 45.89 40.03
N ALA A 1087 -6.92 45.80 39.46
CA ALA A 1087 -8.25 46.00 40.06
C ALA A 1087 -8.59 47.15 41.05
N GLU A 1088 -7.75 48.13 41.41
CA GLU A 1088 -8.21 49.21 42.31
C GLU A 1088 -7.81 50.65 41.96
N GLN A 1089 -7.06 50.91 40.88
CA GLN A 1089 -6.92 52.27 40.31
C GLN A 1089 -6.39 52.20 38.87
N LYS A 1090 -7.28 52.22 37.87
CA LYS A 1090 -6.88 52.62 36.50
C LYS A 1090 -6.44 54.07 36.61
N ILE A 1091 -5.14 54.33 36.55
CA ILE A 1091 -4.63 55.69 36.57
C ILE A 1091 -4.66 56.19 35.14
N ASP A 1092 -5.50 57.19 34.90
CA ASP A 1092 -5.67 57.85 33.62
C ASP A 1092 -4.55 58.88 33.37
N TYR A 1093 -4.50 59.42 32.15
CA TYR A 1093 -3.47 60.37 31.76
C TYR A 1093 -3.57 61.70 32.52
N GLU A 1094 -4.80 62.13 32.85
CA GLU A 1094 -5.06 63.33 33.63
C GLU A 1094 -4.39 63.29 35.01
N ASN A 1095 -4.56 62.18 35.72
CA ASN A 1095 -4.06 62.00 37.09
C ASN A 1095 -2.58 61.60 37.18
N THR A 1096 -1.86 61.55 36.06
CA THR A 1096 -0.44 61.13 36.00
C THR A 1096 0.49 62.18 35.44
N ARG A 1097 0.39 62.45 34.14
CA ARG A 1097 1.39 63.22 33.39
C ARG A 1097 0.83 64.50 32.78
N LEU A 1098 -0.47 64.56 32.49
CA LEU A 1098 -1.08 65.66 31.74
C LEU A 1098 -0.71 67.04 32.31
N THR A 1099 -0.86 67.24 33.62
CA THR A 1099 -0.54 68.52 34.27
C THR A 1099 0.92 68.95 34.04
N GLU A 1100 1.88 68.03 34.23
CA GLU A 1100 3.30 68.31 34.05
C GLU A 1100 3.65 68.59 32.58
N THR A 1101 3.04 67.83 31.66
CA THR A 1101 3.21 67.99 30.22
C THR A 1101 2.68 69.35 29.73
N LEU A 1102 1.51 69.77 30.22
CA LEU A 1102 0.95 71.08 29.91
C LEU A 1102 1.81 72.23 30.45
N ILE A 1103 2.24 72.19 31.72
CA ILE A 1103 3.05 73.26 32.33
C ILE A 1103 4.41 73.37 31.63
N SER A 1104 5.09 72.25 31.42
CA SER A 1104 6.42 72.22 30.78
C SER A 1104 6.40 72.59 29.30
N GLY A 1105 5.23 72.52 28.65
CA GLY A 1105 5.04 72.96 27.26
C GLY A 1105 4.69 74.44 27.09
N TRP A 1106 4.46 75.20 28.17
CA TRP A 1106 3.95 76.58 28.09
C TRP A 1106 4.70 77.48 27.10
N GLY A 1107 6.05 77.42 27.07
CA GLY A 1107 6.89 78.25 26.19
C GLY A 1107 6.96 77.84 24.71
N LEU A 1108 6.32 76.74 24.31
CA LEU A 1108 6.26 76.29 22.91
C LEU A 1108 5.21 77.09 22.11
N ASP A 1109 5.29 77.14 20.78
CA ASP A 1109 4.14 77.59 19.98
C ASP A 1109 3.01 76.55 20.01
N SER A 1110 1.80 76.93 19.58
CA SER A 1110 0.62 76.09 19.70
C SER A 1110 0.72 74.74 18.96
N ASN A 1111 1.47 74.64 17.85
CA ASN A 1111 1.64 73.36 17.15
C ASN A 1111 2.63 72.47 17.89
N ALA A 1112 3.82 72.99 18.22
CA ALA A 1112 4.82 72.25 19.00
C ALA A 1112 4.28 71.83 20.38
N PHE A 1113 3.36 72.62 20.94
CA PHE A 1113 2.66 72.30 22.18
C PHE A 1113 1.76 71.06 22.04
N LEU A 1114 0.94 70.99 20.98
CA LEU A 1114 0.09 69.83 20.71
C LEU A 1114 0.90 68.58 20.35
N GLU A 1115 1.96 68.72 19.55
CA GLU A 1115 2.86 67.61 19.22
C GLU A 1115 3.48 67.01 20.48
N LYS A 1116 3.87 67.85 21.45
CA LYS A 1116 4.39 67.39 22.74
C LYS A 1116 3.33 66.63 23.56
N ILE A 1117 2.10 67.14 23.62
CA ILE A 1117 1.00 66.48 24.34
C ILE A 1117 0.72 65.12 23.72
N PHE A 1118 0.65 65.05 22.39
CA PHE A 1118 0.39 63.79 21.68
C PHE A 1118 1.53 62.78 21.86
N ALA A 1119 2.79 63.23 21.76
CA ALA A 1119 3.94 62.35 21.96
C ALA A 1119 3.99 61.74 23.36
N ASP A 1120 3.75 62.54 24.42
CA ASP A 1120 3.69 62.03 25.79
C ASP A 1120 2.46 61.16 26.03
N LEU A 1121 1.33 61.45 25.38
CA LEU A 1121 0.14 60.62 25.43
C LEU A 1121 0.38 59.23 24.83
N VAL A 1122 1.04 59.14 23.66
CA VAL A 1122 1.44 57.85 23.03
C VAL A 1122 2.45 57.10 23.90
N GLU A 1123 3.41 57.81 24.49
CA GLU A 1123 4.39 57.20 25.41
C GLU A 1123 3.72 56.64 26.67
N PHE A 1124 2.79 57.40 27.27
CA PHE A 1124 2.02 56.98 28.42
C PHE A 1124 1.11 55.80 28.11
N ARG A 1125 0.41 55.84 26.97
CA ARG A 1125 -0.48 54.77 26.52
C ARG A 1125 0.31 53.50 26.22
N GLY A 1126 1.42 53.60 25.47
CA GLY A 1126 2.19 52.48 24.93
C GLY A 1126 1.73 51.98 23.55
N SER A 1127 0.86 52.73 22.88
CA SER A 1127 0.28 52.41 21.57
C SER A 1127 -0.24 53.70 20.90
N GLU A 1128 -0.28 53.73 19.56
CA GLU A 1128 -0.94 54.79 18.78
C GLU A 1128 -2.46 54.53 18.59
N ASN A 1129 -2.96 53.36 19.03
CA ASN A 1129 -4.40 53.04 19.03
C ASN A 1129 -5.02 53.40 20.38
N PHE A 1130 -6.08 54.21 20.33
CA PHE A 1130 -6.81 54.70 21.50
C PHE A 1130 -8.18 54.04 21.60
N ASP A 1131 -8.73 54.03 22.81
CA ASP A 1131 -10.03 53.41 23.12
C ASP A 1131 -11.21 54.39 22.94
N ASP A 1132 -10.93 55.64 22.59
CA ASP A 1132 -11.89 56.70 22.28
C ASP A 1132 -11.29 57.73 21.31
N ASP A 1133 -12.12 58.61 20.78
CA ASP A 1133 -11.70 59.74 19.94
C ASP A 1133 -10.90 60.77 20.76
N ILE A 1134 -9.90 61.39 20.14
CA ILE A 1134 -9.08 62.42 20.78
C ILE A 1134 -9.15 63.70 19.98
N CYS A 1135 -9.75 64.72 20.59
CA CYS A 1135 -9.75 66.09 20.09
C CYS A 1135 -9.04 67.02 21.08
N ILE A 1136 -8.09 67.82 20.60
CA ILE A 1136 -7.38 68.81 21.40
C ILE A 1136 -7.24 70.10 20.60
N ILE A 1137 -7.57 71.24 21.18
CA ILE A 1137 -7.42 72.57 20.58
C ILE A 1137 -6.60 73.44 21.52
N CYS A 1138 -5.51 74.02 21.03
CA CYS A 1138 -4.69 74.97 21.77
C CYS A 1138 -4.84 76.37 21.17
N ILE A 1139 -5.14 77.36 22.02
CA ILE A 1139 -5.25 78.77 21.64
C ILE A 1139 -4.33 79.60 22.52
N HIS A 1140 -3.33 80.22 21.89
CA HIS A 1140 -2.45 81.22 22.48
C HIS A 1140 -3.04 82.61 22.22
N VAL A 1141 -3.39 83.31 23.30
CA VAL A 1141 -3.96 84.67 23.35
C VAL A 1141 -2.85 85.71 23.32
#